data_AF-A0A4Q8B5S7-F1
#
_entry.id   AF-A0A4Q8B5S7-F1
#
_cell.length_a   1.000
_cell.length_b   1.000
_cell.length_c   1.000
_cell.angle_alpha   90.00
_cell.angle_beta   90.00
_cell.angle_gamma   90.00
#
_symmetry.space_group_name_H-M   'P 1'
#
loop_
_entity.id
_entity.type
_entity.pdbx_description
1 polymer ?
#
loop_
_entity_poly.entity_id
_entity_poly.type
_entity_poly.pdbx_seq_one_letter_code
_entity_poly.pdbx_strand_id
1 'polypeptide(L)'
;MTLAIVLAAEAAGGADDAGERLAGQWRRAGVTEARVVADLSELAALVAAATGPVLVSGADLVAHTAVLKHLATSPVGPTVALVLTDPPAPGQVAVREERGQVVAVGAPGELADATGIFGGALRVGVGDLPALVDAARSAATAAGSAPAGPAVDRLFADLAARGTLTFAHRVRLLVAHRVVDPAGRAAAEAAVAAVDEDKAELRLSVKERDDFFTTFFVSTWSPYVTKAAARIGLGPTAVTMISVAFAVAAAVLFGVGGRPALVAGAVLLYLGFVLDCVDGQLARYTRHFSAWGGWLDTMADRAKEYVVYAGLGYGATHAGFRYGWALAIAAMTLQTVRHMTDTWYGVLHDEAARRPRPAEDAGGIGGKLNAASTKVQADTGSVSYWLKRTVVFPIGERWALMALAAALFGPLVALCAVLVWGTLAFAYTGALRTLRARWMRVPVLTTVDATLHRDDGPLARTMPVVRGPLALAVFGASGAGALLLWALVTVHAGHRLPGWAVTIGLVVLLSGAQGARAAHAGPLDWLVPAALRAGEYLFAIAVGVAGRAPAWLIFGYVFVLTLHHYDLTARLEKRQAAPPLHAATLGWEGRSAVLAVASIAGIASIALATLGTYLLVVFVASVVLAWVVLPARARRTPVPVGGGDRSPG
;
A
#
# COMPACT_ATOMS: atom_id res chain seq x y z
N MET A 1 6.87 11.25 22.24
CA MET A 1 5.79 12.19 22.57
C MET A 1 5.56 13.08 21.36
N THR A 2 4.33 13.50 21.08
CA THR A 2 4.05 14.41 19.95
C THR A 2 3.97 15.83 20.51
N LEU A 3 4.75 16.74 19.92
CA LEU A 3 4.79 18.16 20.28
C LEU A 3 4.01 18.97 19.24
N ALA A 4 3.10 19.84 19.67
CA ALA A 4 2.49 20.88 18.83
C ALA A 4 3.07 22.26 19.18
N ILE A 5 3.38 23.04 18.15
CA ILE A 5 3.91 24.40 18.25
C ILE A 5 2.95 25.32 17.48
N VAL A 6 2.39 26.31 18.17
CA VAL A 6 1.49 27.31 17.60
C VAL A 6 2.23 28.65 17.47
N LEU A 7 2.28 29.21 16.26
CA LEU A 7 2.90 30.51 16.01
C LEU A 7 1.91 31.64 16.31
N ALA A 8 2.22 32.46 17.33
CA ALA A 8 1.31 33.48 17.87
C ALA A 8 1.14 34.72 16.98
N ALA A 9 2.18 35.10 16.23
CA ALA A 9 2.28 36.37 15.51
C ALA A 9 1.34 36.52 14.28
N GLU A 10 0.36 35.63 14.12
CA GLU A 10 -0.42 35.48 12.89
C GLU A 10 -1.92 35.79 13.06
N ALA A 11 -2.40 36.15 14.26
CA ALA A 11 -3.83 36.33 14.53
C ALA A 11 -4.29 37.81 14.57
N ALA A 12 -5.40 38.11 13.90
CA ALA A 12 -6.11 39.38 14.04
C ALA A 12 -6.97 39.40 15.32
N GLY A 13 -6.73 40.39 16.21
CA GLY A 13 -7.59 40.67 17.36
C GLY A 13 -7.11 40.19 18.74
N GLY A 14 -5.83 39.81 18.89
CA GLY A 14 -5.21 39.43 20.16
C GLY A 14 -4.45 38.11 20.02
N ALA A 15 -3.13 38.21 19.82
CA ALA A 15 -2.25 37.07 19.51
C ALA A 15 -2.28 35.96 20.58
N ASP A 16 -2.37 36.34 21.86
CA ASP A 16 -2.28 35.41 22.98
C ASP A 16 -3.52 34.50 23.12
N ASP A 17 -4.73 35.04 22.92
CA ASP A 17 -5.99 34.26 23.04
C ASP A 17 -6.16 33.25 21.89
N ALA A 18 -5.82 33.66 20.67
CA ALA A 18 -5.92 32.79 19.50
C ALA A 18 -4.91 31.61 19.56
N GLY A 19 -3.69 31.89 20.00
CA GLY A 19 -2.64 30.89 20.18
C GLY A 19 -3.01 29.85 21.24
N GLU A 20 -3.44 30.29 22.42
CA GLU A 20 -3.84 29.38 23.51
C GLU A 20 -5.09 28.57 23.18
N ARG A 21 -6.07 29.17 22.48
CA ARG A 21 -7.24 28.43 21.97
C ARG A 21 -6.82 27.23 21.13
N LEU A 22 -5.93 27.46 20.16
CA LEU A 22 -5.48 26.40 19.24
C LEU A 22 -4.57 25.38 19.95
N ALA A 23 -3.71 25.83 20.88
CA ALA A 23 -2.93 24.92 21.72
C ALA A 23 -3.83 24.00 22.57
N GLY A 24 -4.89 24.55 23.18
CA GLY A 24 -5.92 23.77 23.87
C GLY A 24 -6.66 22.81 22.95
N GLN A 25 -6.91 23.20 21.70
CA GLN A 25 -7.54 22.33 20.70
C GLN A 25 -6.61 21.17 20.27
N TRP A 26 -5.30 21.41 20.13
CA TRP A 26 -4.31 20.36 19.88
C TRP A 26 -4.27 19.33 21.02
N ARG A 27 -4.36 19.77 22.28
CA ARG A 27 -4.47 18.87 23.43
C ARG A 27 -5.73 18.00 23.34
N ARG A 28 -6.88 18.58 22.99
CA ARG A 28 -8.14 17.81 22.73
C ARG A 28 -8.02 16.86 21.54
N ALA A 29 -7.20 17.19 20.54
CA ALA A 29 -6.90 16.32 19.41
C ALA A 29 -5.95 15.15 19.76
N GLY A 30 -5.48 15.06 21.01
CA GLY A 30 -4.65 13.97 21.52
C GLY A 30 -3.14 14.23 21.46
N VAL A 31 -2.71 15.48 21.25
CA VAL A 31 -1.30 15.86 21.32
C VAL A 31 -0.82 15.89 22.76
N THR A 32 0.37 15.36 23.03
CA THR A 32 0.93 15.23 24.39
C THR A 32 1.30 16.58 24.98
N GLU A 33 1.93 17.44 24.17
CA GLU A 33 2.42 18.75 24.59
C GLU A 33 2.11 19.78 23.51
N ALA A 34 1.57 20.94 23.90
CA ALA A 34 1.28 22.04 22.99
C ALA A 34 1.84 23.34 23.56
N ARG A 35 2.70 24.01 22.79
CA ARG A 35 3.37 25.27 23.14
C ARG A 35 3.01 26.36 22.15
N VAL A 36 2.87 27.58 22.64
CA VAL A 36 2.72 28.79 21.82
C VAL A 36 4.09 29.48 21.78
N VAL A 37 4.54 29.88 20.60
CA VAL A 37 5.84 30.53 20.38
C VAL A 37 5.66 31.84 19.63
N ALA A 38 6.54 32.81 19.91
CA ALA A 38 6.46 34.14 19.32
C ALA A 38 7.06 34.19 17.91
N ASP A 39 8.14 33.42 17.67
CA ASP A 39 8.90 33.47 16.43
C ASP A 39 9.45 32.10 15.98
N LEU A 40 10.04 32.10 14.77
CA LEU A 40 10.59 30.91 14.15
C LEU A 40 11.94 30.47 14.76
N SER A 41 12.66 31.34 15.46
CA SER A 41 13.91 30.98 16.14
C SER A 41 13.63 30.12 17.38
N GLU A 42 12.62 30.48 18.16
CA GLU A 42 12.12 29.67 19.27
C GLU A 42 11.58 28.32 18.77
N LEU A 43 10.81 28.32 17.67
CA LEU A 43 10.35 27.10 17.02
C LEU A 43 11.52 26.17 16.66
N ALA A 44 12.58 26.70 16.05
CA ALA A 44 13.74 25.90 15.64
C ALA A 44 14.44 25.25 16.86
N ALA A 45 14.52 25.95 17.99
CA ALA A 45 15.11 25.44 19.22
C ALA A 45 14.28 24.28 19.81
N LEU A 46 12.95 24.41 19.83
CA LEU A 46 12.05 23.36 20.30
C LEU A 46 12.07 22.12 19.41
N VAL A 47 12.05 22.31 18.08
CA VAL A 47 12.11 21.23 17.11
C VAL A 47 13.43 20.45 17.23
N ALA A 48 14.55 21.15 17.43
CA ALA A 48 15.86 20.52 17.58
C ALA A 48 15.95 19.59 18.81
N ALA A 49 15.15 19.85 19.85
CA ALA A 49 15.08 19.01 21.05
C ALA A 49 14.01 17.90 20.97
N ALA A 50 13.19 17.88 19.91
CA ALA A 50 12.07 16.95 19.80
C ALA A 50 12.55 15.52 19.48
N THR A 51 11.99 14.54 20.20
CA THR A 51 12.26 13.10 19.98
C THR A 51 11.14 12.36 19.26
N GLY A 52 10.04 13.07 18.95
CA GLY A 52 8.88 12.55 18.23
C GLY A 52 8.43 13.52 17.14
N PRO A 53 7.37 13.17 16.40
CA PRO A 53 6.84 14.05 15.36
C PRO A 53 6.40 15.40 15.94
N VAL A 54 6.57 16.45 15.15
CA VAL A 54 6.20 17.83 15.54
C VAL A 54 5.05 18.30 14.67
N LEU A 55 4.04 18.91 15.29
CA LEU A 55 2.94 19.62 14.62
C LEU A 55 3.24 21.11 14.69
N VAL A 56 3.10 21.82 13.59
CA VAL A 56 3.24 23.27 13.51
C VAL A 56 1.96 23.85 12.94
N SER A 57 1.44 24.90 13.56
CA SER A 57 0.26 25.61 13.05
C SER A 57 0.31 27.12 13.31
N GLY A 58 -0.30 27.89 12.41
CA GLY A 58 -0.59 29.30 12.63
C GLY A 58 -1.79 29.52 13.56
N ALA A 59 -1.78 30.61 14.33
CA ALA A 59 -2.90 30.99 15.18
C ALA A 59 -4.16 31.44 14.39
N ASP A 60 -4.00 31.67 13.08
CA ASP A 60 -5.04 32.04 12.12
C ASP A 60 -5.92 30.85 11.68
N LEU A 61 -5.69 29.64 12.18
CA LEU A 61 -6.49 28.46 11.84
C LEU A 61 -7.75 28.32 12.72
N VAL A 62 -8.92 28.23 12.08
CA VAL A 62 -10.19 27.81 12.69
C VAL A 62 -10.64 26.52 12.03
N ALA A 63 -10.70 25.42 12.78
CA ALA A 63 -11.06 24.11 12.25
C ALA A 63 -11.80 23.26 13.27
N HIS A 64 -12.47 22.20 12.79
CA HIS A 64 -12.93 21.11 13.65
C HIS A 64 -11.76 20.46 14.39
N THR A 65 -12.01 19.99 15.62
CA THR A 65 -10.99 19.25 16.38
C THR A 65 -10.64 17.93 15.67
N ALA A 66 -11.62 17.32 15.00
CA ALA A 66 -11.42 16.19 14.09
C ALA A 66 -10.34 16.44 13.02
N VAL A 67 -10.30 17.63 12.39
CA VAL A 67 -9.30 17.94 11.34
C VAL A 67 -7.88 17.95 11.94
N LEU A 68 -7.70 18.57 13.11
CA LEU A 68 -6.42 18.56 13.80
C LEU A 68 -6.02 17.14 14.21
N LYS A 69 -6.97 16.35 14.72
CA LYS A 69 -6.77 14.93 15.03
C LYS A 69 -6.38 14.13 13.79
N HIS A 70 -6.97 14.42 12.63
CA HIS A 70 -6.63 13.77 11.37
C HIS A 70 -5.19 14.03 10.95
N LEU A 71 -4.75 15.29 11.06
CA LEU A 71 -3.38 15.68 10.78
C LEU A 71 -2.39 15.01 11.75
N ALA A 72 -2.68 15.06 13.05
CA ALA A 72 -1.85 14.47 14.10
C ALA A 72 -1.66 12.95 13.95
N THR A 73 -2.71 12.25 13.51
CA THR A 73 -2.74 10.78 13.43
C THR A 73 -2.66 10.24 12.00
N SER A 74 -2.31 11.07 11.02
CA SER A 74 -2.33 10.69 9.61
C SER A 74 -1.47 9.44 9.32
N PRO A 75 -2.01 8.41 8.61
CA PRO A 75 -1.26 7.22 8.23
C PRO A 75 -0.53 7.36 6.88
N VAL A 76 -0.70 8.48 6.16
CA VAL A 76 -0.36 8.62 4.74
C VAL A 76 1.13 8.91 4.50
N GLY A 77 1.84 9.40 5.52
CA GLY A 77 3.27 9.67 5.45
C GLY A 77 3.82 10.28 6.73
N PRO A 78 5.16 10.45 6.82
CA PRO A 78 5.80 11.07 7.98
C PRO A 78 5.44 12.56 8.08
N THR A 79 5.44 13.27 6.94
CA THR A 79 5.18 14.72 6.86
C THR A 79 3.93 14.99 6.03
N VAL A 80 3.00 15.75 6.60
CA VAL A 80 1.65 15.97 6.08
C VAL A 80 1.25 17.42 6.29
N ALA A 81 0.83 18.12 5.24
CA ALA A 81 0.31 19.48 5.30
C ALA A 81 -1.21 19.50 5.13
N LEU A 82 -1.88 20.34 5.90
CA LEU A 82 -3.29 20.67 5.67
C LEU A 82 -3.39 21.47 4.38
N VAL A 83 -4.32 21.11 3.49
CA VAL A 83 -4.57 21.84 2.25
C VAL A 83 -6.05 22.20 2.16
N LEU A 84 -6.30 23.49 1.92
CA LEU A 84 -7.64 24.07 1.83
C LEU A 84 -7.93 24.52 0.40
N THR A 85 -9.22 24.67 0.10
CA THR A 85 -9.72 25.19 -1.18
C THR A 85 -10.22 26.64 -1.08
N ASP A 86 -9.90 27.30 0.03
CA ASP A 86 -10.24 28.70 0.27
C ASP A 86 -9.53 29.60 -0.76
N PRO A 87 -10.12 30.77 -1.11
CA PRO A 87 -9.45 31.73 -1.96
C PRO A 87 -8.14 32.21 -1.28
N PRO A 88 -7.02 32.29 -2.02
CA PRO A 88 -5.74 32.69 -1.43
C PRO A 88 -5.78 34.14 -0.95
N ALA A 89 -5.36 34.38 0.28
CA ALA A 89 -5.09 35.71 0.81
C ALA A 89 -3.61 36.13 0.57
N PRO A 90 -3.28 37.44 0.60
CA PRO A 90 -1.90 37.90 0.45
C PRO A 90 -0.94 37.21 1.42
N GLY A 91 0.19 36.73 0.90
CA GLY A 91 1.24 36.07 1.70
C GLY A 91 1.00 34.57 1.98
N GLN A 92 -0.15 34.01 1.61
CA GLN A 92 -0.40 32.56 1.73
C GLN A 92 0.25 31.75 0.61
N VAL A 93 0.67 30.52 0.90
CA VAL A 93 1.30 29.64 -0.10
C VAL A 93 0.25 28.87 -0.90
N ALA A 94 0.30 28.96 -2.22
CA ALA A 94 -0.46 28.10 -3.13
C ALA A 94 0.26 26.76 -3.30
N VAL A 95 -0.51 25.67 -3.42
CA VAL A 95 0.02 24.31 -3.58
C VAL A 95 -0.56 23.62 -4.79
N ARG A 96 0.28 22.85 -5.47
CA ARG A 96 -0.13 21.87 -6.48
C ARG A 96 0.00 20.47 -5.90
N GLU A 97 -1.10 19.74 -5.91
CA GLU A 97 -1.17 18.36 -5.46
C GLU A 97 -1.23 17.41 -6.65
N GLU A 98 -0.50 16.32 -6.55
CA GLU A 98 -0.61 15.20 -7.47
C GLU A 98 -0.57 13.89 -6.66
N ARG A 99 -1.61 13.07 -6.79
CA ARG A 99 -1.79 11.81 -6.03
C ARG A 99 -1.65 11.98 -4.51
N GLY A 100 -2.18 13.08 -3.97
CA GLY A 100 -2.14 13.38 -2.53
C GLY A 100 -0.77 13.78 -2.00
N GLN A 101 0.18 14.09 -2.88
CA GLN A 101 1.49 14.66 -2.55
C GLN A 101 1.52 16.11 -3.00
N VAL A 102 2.14 16.98 -2.19
CA VAL A 102 2.45 18.35 -2.60
C VAL A 102 3.67 18.28 -3.52
N VAL A 103 3.48 18.61 -4.80
CA VAL A 103 4.49 18.49 -5.86
C VAL A 103 5.05 19.83 -6.31
N ALA A 104 4.36 20.93 -6.01
CA ALA A 104 4.87 22.28 -6.17
C ALA A 104 4.23 23.21 -5.14
N VAL A 105 4.98 24.23 -4.74
CA VAL A 105 4.53 25.34 -3.88
C VAL A 105 4.96 26.65 -4.52
N GLY A 106 4.19 27.72 -4.34
CA GLY A 106 4.53 29.03 -4.89
C GLY A 106 3.59 30.14 -4.40
N ALA A 107 3.85 31.39 -4.79
CA ALA A 107 2.94 32.48 -4.47
C ALA A 107 1.62 32.34 -5.25
N PRO A 108 0.49 32.85 -4.72
CA PRO A 108 -0.77 32.88 -5.43
C PRO A 108 -0.62 33.69 -6.73
N GLY A 109 -0.79 33.05 -7.89
CA GLY A 109 -0.62 33.66 -9.21
C GLY A 109 0.65 33.22 -9.96
N GLU A 110 1.70 32.78 -9.26
CA GLU A 110 2.88 32.15 -9.90
C GLU A 110 2.58 30.70 -10.31
N LEU A 111 1.71 30.04 -9.55
CA LEU A 111 1.29 28.65 -9.76
C LEU A 111 -0.05 28.60 -10.50
N ALA A 112 -0.01 28.68 -11.84
CA ALA A 112 -1.22 28.76 -12.68
C ALA A 112 -2.17 27.55 -12.56
N ASP A 113 -1.67 26.38 -12.17
CA ASP A 113 -2.41 25.13 -11.97
C ASP A 113 -2.52 24.73 -10.49
N ALA A 114 -2.53 25.71 -9.58
CA ALA A 114 -2.74 25.48 -8.15
C ALA A 114 -4.02 24.70 -7.87
N THR A 115 -3.92 23.71 -6.99
CA THR A 115 -5.03 22.83 -6.61
C THR A 115 -5.65 23.18 -5.26
N GLY A 116 -5.01 24.09 -4.51
CA GLY A 116 -5.41 24.56 -3.19
C GLY A 116 -4.36 25.50 -2.59
N ILE A 117 -4.55 25.83 -1.32
CA ILE A 117 -3.61 26.64 -0.51
C ILE A 117 -3.15 25.88 0.72
N PHE A 118 -1.97 26.22 1.24
CA PHE A 118 -1.52 25.70 2.52
C PHE A 118 -2.46 26.15 3.64
N GLY A 119 -3.01 25.17 4.36
CA GLY A 119 -4.04 25.36 5.36
C GLY A 119 -3.56 25.89 6.71
N GLY A 120 -2.29 26.31 6.83
CA GLY A 120 -1.76 26.88 8.05
C GLY A 120 -1.43 25.85 9.14
N ALA A 121 -1.41 24.56 8.82
CA ALA A 121 -0.95 23.51 9.73
C ALA A 121 -0.24 22.38 8.99
N LEU A 122 0.83 21.86 9.58
CA LEU A 122 1.51 20.66 9.11
C LEU A 122 2.01 19.78 10.27
N ARG A 123 2.06 18.47 10.02
CA ARG A 123 2.78 17.50 10.83
C ARG A 123 4.09 17.19 10.13
N VAL A 124 5.19 17.18 10.87
CA VAL A 124 6.52 16.80 10.38
C VAL A 124 6.99 15.55 11.11
N GLY A 125 7.41 14.55 10.33
CA GLY A 125 7.92 13.30 10.86
C GLY A 125 9.34 13.43 11.40
N VAL A 126 9.74 12.52 12.28
CA VAL A 126 11.07 12.55 12.95
C VAL A 126 12.24 12.66 11.95
N GLY A 127 12.15 11.96 10.82
CA GLY A 127 13.19 11.99 9.79
C GLY A 127 13.35 13.33 9.07
N ASP A 128 12.30 14.16 9.09
CA ASP A 128 12.26 15.47 8.40
C ASP A 128 12.48 16.64 9.37
N LEU A 129 12.64 16.39 10.68
CA LEU A 129 12.87 17.44 11.67
C LEU A 129 14.15 18.27 11.42
N PRO A 130 15.29 17.70 10.98
CA PRO A 130 16.46 18.51 10.63
C PRO A 130 16.16 19.53 9.52
N ALA A 131 15.42 19.11 8.48
CA ALA A 131 15.00 20.00 7.41
C ALA A 131 14.04 21.10 7.91
N LEU A 132 13.16 20.78 8.87
CA LEU A 132 12.29 21.75 9.52
C LEU A 132 13.06 22.78 10.35
N VAL A 133 14.08 22.36 11.10
CA VAL A 133 14.95 23.27 11.87
C VAL A 133 15.66 24.24 10.94
N ASP A 134 16.25 23.74 9.85
CA ASP A 134 16.96 24.59 8.90
C ASP A 134 16.00 25.54 8.18
N ALA A 135 14.78 25.07 7.88
CA ALA A 135 13.74 25.91 7.29
C ALA A 135 13.29 27.02 8.23
N ALA A 136 13.11 26.72 9.51
CA ALA A 136 12.76 27.71 10.52
C ALA A 136 13.84 28.78 10.69
N ARG A 137 15.12 28.37 10.71
CA ARG A 137 16.26 29.31 10.79
C ARG A 137 16.36 30.19 9.54
N SER A 138 16.24 29.61 8.35
CA SER A 138 16.24 30.33 7.07
C SER A 138 15.12 31.38 7.04
N ALA A 139 13.89 30.95 7.30
CA ALA A 139 12.72 31.81 7.29
C ALA A 139 12.75 32.88 8.40
N ALA A 140 13.39 32.62 9.55
CA ALA A 140 13.62 33.65 10.57
C ALA A 140 14.51 34.79 10.06
N THR A 141 15.62 34.46 9.36
CA THR A 141 16.56 35.46 8.83
C THR A 141 16.01 36.25 7.63
N ALA A 142 15.18 35.62 6.79
CA ALA A 142 14.58 36.25 5.61
C ALA A 142 13.48 37.28 5.93
N ALA A 143 13.00 37.33 7.19
CA ALA A 143 11.95 38.26 7.64
C ALA A 143 12.34 39.75 7.47
N GLY A 144 13.62 40.07 7.30
CA GLY A 144 14.12 41.42 7.08
C GLY A 144 14.10 41.92 5.62
N SER A 145 13.88 41.06 4.62
CA SER A 145 14.06 41.42 3.19
C SER A 145 13.07 40.80 2.18
N ALA A 146 12.13 39.94 2.61
CA ALA A 146 11.15 39.26 1.75
C ALA A 146 9.70 39.72 2.05
N PRO A 147 8.70 39.48 1.15
CA PRO A 147 7.35 40.04 1.29
C PRO A 147 6.63 39.59 2.58
N ALA A 148 5.79 40.47 3.12
CA ALA A 148 4.97 40.24 4.29
C ALA A 148 3.98 39.09 4.08
N GLY A 149 4.17 37.99 4.81
CA GLY A 149 3.27 36.84 4.84
C GLY A 149 3.45 36.05 6.14
N PRO A 150 2.48 35.19 6.51
CA PRO A 150 2.53 34.44 7.77
C PRO A 150 3.82 33.61 7.88
N ALA A 151 4.37 33.53 9.09
CA ALA A 151 5.58 32.79 9.37
C ALA A 151 5.45 31.29 9.06
N VAL A 152 4.27 30.70 9.28
CA VAL A 152 3.96 29.31 8.99
C VAL A 152 3.97 29.01 7.49
N ASP A 153 3.52 29.94 6.65
CA ASP A 153 3.57 29.83 5.19
C ASP A 153 5.02 29.91 4.68
N ARG A 154 5.82 30.85 5.20
CA ARG A 154 7.25 30.97 4.85
C ARG A 154 8.04 29.73 5.26
N LEU A 155 7.76 29.20 6.44
CA LEU A 155 8.33 27.94 6.93
C LEU A 155 7.99 26.77 6.01
N PHE A 156 6.71 26.64 5.61
CA PHE A 156 6.27 25.57 4.74
C PHE A 156 6.89 25.67 3.33
N ALA A 157 6.97 26.87 2.76
CA ALA A 157 7.61 27.09 1.47
C ALA A 157 9.10 26.71 1.48
N ASP A 158 9.85 27.11 2.53
CA ASP A 158 11.27 26.77 2.66
C ASP A 158 11.48 25.26 2.90
N LEU A 159 10.62 24.63 3.71
CA LEU A 159 10.64 23.17 3.92
C LEU A 159 10.39 22.40 2.61
N ALA A 160 9.44 22.85 1.80
CA ALA A 160 9.14 22.26 0.50
C ALA A 160 10.28 22.48 -0.52
N ALA A 161 10.91 23.66 -0.52
CA ALA A 161 12.06 23.97 -1.38
C ALA A 161 13.28 23.08 -1.10
N ARG A 162 13.40 22.55 0.13
CA ARG A 162 14.42 21.56 0.52
C ARG A 162 14.14 20.13 0.03
N GLY A 163 13.04 19.91 -0.69
CA GLY A 163 12.68 18.61 -1.24
C GLY A 163 12.01 17.66 -0.24
N THR A 164 11.49 18.17 0.87
CA THR A 164 10.77 17.36 1.87
C THR A 164 9.50 16.76 1.27
N LEU A 165 9.39 15.43 1.27
CA LEU A 165 8.21 14.75 0.75
C LEU A 165 7.00 15.02 1.66
N THR A 166 6.11 15.90 1.20
CA THR A 166 4.92 16.31 1.95
C THR A 166 3.65 15.75 1.33
N PHE A 167 2.84 15.07 2.16
CA PHE A 167 1.50 14.63 1.76
C PHE A 167 0.46 15.70 2.06
N ALA A 168 -0.55 15.81 1.21
CA ALA A 168 -1.65 16.73 1.43
C ALA A 168 -2.79 16.04 2.19
N HIS A 169 -3.27 16.69 3.24
CA HIS A 169 -4.51 16.35 3.92
C HIS A 169 -5.59 17.36 3.52
N ARG A 170 -6.52 16.93 2.66
CA ARG A 170 -7.68 17.73 2.27
C ARG A 170 -8.81 17.58 3.27
N VAL A 171 -9.45 18.70 3.58
CA VAL A 171 -10.64 18.75 4.43
C VAL A 171 -11.88 18.46 3.60
N ARG A 172 -12.65 17.44 3.98
CA ARG A 172 -13.88 17.02 3.31
C ARG A 172 -14.94 16.76 4.37
N LEU A 173 -16.18 17.17 4.14
CA LEU A 173 -17.33 17.07 5.08
C LEU A 173 -17.18 17.78 6.44
N LEU A 174 -15.95 18.06 6.88
CA LEU A 174 -15.59 18.91 8.01
C LEU A 174 -15.24 20.32 7.53
N VAL A 175 -15.02 21.22 8.48
CA VAL A 175 -14.71 22.64 8.23
C VAL A 175 -13.33 22.98 8.78
N ALA A 176 -12.55 23.70 7.97
CA ALA A 176 -11.31 24.36 8.35
C ALA A 176 -11.08 25.58 7.45
N HIS A 177 -10.76 26.72 8.05
CA HIS A 177 -10.50 27.98 7.36
C HIS A 177 -9.33 28.73 7.98
N ARG A 178 -8.62 29.47 7.12
CA ARG A 178 -7.62 30.48 7.53
C ARG A 178 -8.34 31.81 7.72
N VAL A 179 -8.24 32.43 8.90
CA VAL A 179 -8.98 33.66 9.23
C VAL A 179 -8.03 34.84 9.39
N VAL A 180 -8.31 35.93 8.66
CA VAL A 180 -7.47 37.14 8.64
C VAL A 180 -8.06 38.31 9.43
N ASP A 181 -9.34 38.22 9.80
CA ASP A 181 -10.05 39.26 10.55
C ASP A 181 -11.10 38.66 11.52
N PRO A 182 -11.60 39.44 12.50
CA PRO A 182 -12.59 38.96 13.46
C PRO A 182 -13.93 38.52 12.86
N ALA A 183 -14.37 39.11 11.75
CA ALA A 183 -15.63 38.74 11.09
C ALA A 183 -15.50 37.38 10.40
N GLY A 184 -14.38 37.13 9.73
CA GLY A 184 -14.00 35.85 9.17
C GLY A 184 -13.89 34.76 10.23
N ARG A 185 -13.36 35.09 11.43
CA ARG A 185 -13.34 34.18 12.58
C ARG A 185 -14.75 33.77 13.02
N ALA A 186 -15.65 34.73 13.23
CA ALA A 186 -17.03 34.44 13.62
C ALA A 186 -17.76 33.60 12.56
N ALA A 187 -17.54 33.88 11.28
CA ALA A 187 -18.11 33.10 10.18
C ALA A 187 -17.58 31.66 10.15
N ALA A 188 -16.26 31.48 10.33
CA ALA A 188 -15.64 30.15 10.38
C ALA A 188 -16.12 29.34 11.61
N GLU A 189 -16.26 29.97 12.77
CA GLU A 189 -16.79 29.34 13.99
C GLU A 189 -18.26 28.92 13.81
N ALA A 190 -19.08 29.75 13.17
CA ALA A 190 -20.46 29.39 12.83
C ALA A 190 -20.53 28.22 11.83
N ALA A 191 -19.64 28.18 10.83
CA ALA A 191 -19.55 27.08 9.88
C ALA A 191 -19.13 25.77 10.56
N VAL A 192 -18.20 25.82 11.53
CA VAL A 192 -17.85 24.66 12.35
C VAL A 192 -19.05 24.16 13.14
N ALA A 193 -19.79 25.05 13.82
CA ALA A 193 -20.95 24.68 14.63
C ALA A 193 -22.12 24.10 13.81
N ALA A 194 -22.22 24.41 12.51
CA ALA A 194 -23.27 23.93 11.63
C ALA A 194 -23.11 22.46 11.21
N VAL A 195 -21.95 21.85 11.41
CA VAL A 195 -21.64 20.48 10.98
C VAL A 195 -21.64 19.52 12.17
N ASP A 196 -22.38 18.41 12.04
CA ASP A 196 -22.30 17.28 12.97
C ASP A 196 -20.99 16.51 12.73
N GLU A 197 -20.00 16.73 13.61
CA GLU A 197 -18.65 16.13 13.53
C GLU A 197 -18.71 14.59 13.49
N ASP A 198 -19.54 13.93 14.32
CA ASP A 198 -19.62 12.47 14.40
C ASP A 198 -20.20 11.87 13.11
N LYS A 199 -21.25 12.49 12.58
CA LYS A 199 -21.86 12.08 11.31
C LYS A 199 -20.91 12.29 10.13
N ALA A 200 -20.14 13.39 10.15
CA ALA A 200 -19.11 13.66 9.15
C ALA A 200 -17.99 12.62 9.22
N GLU A 201 -17.45 12.34 10.40
CA GLU A 201 -16.41 11.32 10.64
C GLU A 201 -16.84 9.93 10.18
N LEU A 202 -18.07 9.54 10.50
CA LEU A 202 -18.60 8.25 10.08
C LEU A 202 -18.67 8.12 8.55
N ARG A 203 -19.06 9.20 7.84
CA ARG A 203 -19.04 9.23 6.38
C ARG A 203 -17.62 9.27 5.80
N LEU A 204 -16.69 9.94 6.47
CA LEU A 204 -15.27 10.00 6.07
C LEU A 204 -14.55 8.67 6.27
N SER A 205 -15.07 7.80 7.15
CA SER A 205 -14.54 6.46 7.36
C SER A 205 -14.65 5.55 6.14
N VAL A 206 -15.59 5.83 5.23
CA VAL A 206 -15.76 5.12 3.95
C VAL A 206 -14.80 5.71 2.92
N LYS A 207 -14.12 4.83 2.16
CA LYS A 207 -13.22 5.27 1.08
C LYS A 207 -14.05 5.99 0.01
N GLU A 208 -13.55 7.12 -0.46
CA GLU A 208 -14.26 7.95 -1.43
C GLU A 208 -14.42 7.27 -2.80
N ARG A 209 -13.44 6.45 -3.20
CA ARG A 209 -13.42 5.76 -4.48
C ARG A 209 -13.37 4.26 -4.26
N ASP A 210 -14.46 3.71 -3.74
CA ASP A 210 -14.67 2.26 -3.64
C ASP A 210 -15.18 1.66 -4.95
N ASP A 211 -14.94 0.36 -5.14
CA ASP A 211 -15.34 -0.35 -6.35
C ASP A 211 -16.86 -0.50 -6.44
N PHE A 212 -17.38 -0.96 -7.59
CA PHE A 212 -18.82 -0.98 -7.84
C PHE A 212 -19.54 -1.80 -6.78
N PHE A 213 -19.07 -3.03 -6.54
CA PHE A 213 -19.72 -3.90 -5.58
C PHE A 213 -19.65 -3.33 -4.16
N THR A 214 -18.48 -2.85 -3.74
CA THR A 214 -18.29 -2.26 -2.41
C THR A 214 -19.17 -1.04 -2.22
N THR A 215 -19.24 -0.15 -3.21
CA THR A 215 -20.02 1.10 -3.11
C THR A 215 -21.50 0.85 -2.87
N PHE A 216 -22.12 -0.04 -3.66
CA PHE A 216 -23.57 -0.23 -3.62
C PHE A 216 -24.04 -1.30 -2.63
N PHE A 217 -23.25 -2.36 -2.43
CA PHE A 217 -23.66 -3.52 -1.63
C PHE A 217 -22.99 -3.59 -0.25
N VAL A 218 -22.01 -2.74 0.04
CA VAL A 218 -21.29 -2.75 1.33
C VAL A 218 -21.31 -1.38 2.00
N SER A 219 -20.85 -0.33 1.31
CA SER A 219 -20.68 1.02 1.86
C SER A 219 -22.00 1.73 2.18
N THR A 220 -23.13 1.22 1.70
CA THR A 220 -24.48 1.71 2.02
C THR A 220 -24.91 1.43 3.46
N TRP A 221 -24.36 0.40 4.11
CA TRP A 221 -24.76 0.00 5.46
C TRP A 221 -23.60 -0.37 6.40
N SER A 222 -22.40 -0.67 5.88
CA SER A 222 -21.20 -0.91 6.70
C SER A 222 -20.86 0.21 7.70
N PRO A 223 -21.15 1.50 7.47
CA PRO A 223 -20.94 2.52 8.51
C PRO A 223 -21.75 2.26 9.79
N TYR A 224 -22.95 1.68 9.69
CA TYR A 224 -23.72 1.32 10.88
C TYR A 224 -23.05 0.19 11.66
N VAL A 225 -22.44 -0.78 10.95
CA VAL A 225 -21.64 -1.84 11.56
C VAL A 225 -20.38 -1.26 12.20
N THR A 226 -19.70 -0.33 11.53
CA THR A 226 -18.54 0.40 12.08
C THR A 226 -18.90 1.12 13.37
N LYS A 227 -20.03 1.84 13.40
CA LYS A 227 -20.50 2.52 14.61
C LYS A 227 -20.87 1.52 15.72
N ALA A 228 -21.50 0.41 15.39
CA ALA A 228 -21.81 -0.64 16.35
C ALA A 228 -20.53 -1.27 16.93
N ALA A 229 -19.56 -1.62 16.09
CA ALA A 229 -18.26 -2.17 16.46
C ALA A 229 -17.48 -1.23 17.39
N ALA A 230 -17.46 0.07 17.08
CA ALA A 230 -16.86 1.10 17.93
C ALA A 230 -17.54 1.18 19.31
N ARG A 231 -18.88 1.10 19.36
CA ARG A 231 -19.66 1.15 20.61
C ARG A 231 -19.41 -0.05 21.53
N ILE A 232 -19.21 -1.24 20.97
CA ILE A 232 -18.89 -2.45 21.75
C ILE A 232 -17.38 -2.60 22.04
N GLY A 233 -16.55 -1.63 21.63
CA GLY A 233 -15.12 -1.62 21.94
C GLY A 233 -14.27 -2.59 21.11
N LEU A 234 -14.75 -3.07 19.96
CA LEU A 234 -13.90 -3.87 19.07
C LEU A 234 -12.78 -3.01 18.48
N GLY A 235 -11.56 -3.55 18.44
CA GLY A 235 -10.45 -2.95 17.71
C GLY A 235 -10.43 -3.38 16.23
N PRO A 236 -9.82 -2.60 15.32
CA PRO A 236 -9.70 -2.95 13.90
C PRO A 236 -9.15 -4.36 13.68
N THR A 237 -8.05 -4.71 14.37
CA THR A 237 -7.44 -6.05 14.30
C THR A 237 -8.39 -7.17 14.72
N ALA A 238 -9.26 -6.94 15.71
CA ALA A 238 -10.24 -7.96 16.12
C ALA A 238 -11.28 -8.19 15.01
N VAL A 239 -11.75 -7.12 14.37
CA VAL A 239 -12.66 -7.21 13.22
C VAL A 239 -11.99 -7.94 12.05
N THR A 240 -10.73 -7.64 11.75
CA THR A 240 -9.93 -8.37 10.74
C THR A 240 -9.91 -9.87 11.05
N MET A 241 -9.65 -10.28 12.30
CA MET A 241 -9.60 -11.70 12.67
C MET A 241 -10.97 -12.40 12.54
N ILE A 242 -12.07 -11.70 12.85
CA ILE A 242 -13.43 -12.23 12.61
C ILE A 242 -13.66 -12.42 11.10
N SER A 243 -13.23 -11.46 10.27
CA SER A 243 -13.32 -11.58 8.81
C SER A 243 -12.55 -12.80 8.28
N VAL A 244 -11.38 -13.11 8.86
CA VAL A 244 -10.57 -14.29 8.52
C VAL A 244 -11.32 -15.57 8.88
N ALA A 245 -11.92 -15.63 10.08
CA ALA A 245 -12.72 -16.78 10.49
C ALA A 245 -13.89 -17.05 9.54
N PHE A 246 -14.56 -15.99 9.06
CA PHE A 246 -15.65 -16.09 8.09
C PHE A 246 -15.17 -16.64 6.74
N ALA A 247 -14.02 -16.19 6.24
CA ALA A 247 -13.43 -16.70 5.01
C ALA A 247 -13.01 -18.17 5.12
N VAL A 248 -12.44 -18.59 6.26
CA VAL A 248 -12.11 -20.00 6.54
C VAL A 248 -13.37 -20.86 6.58
N ALA A 249 -14.41 -20.42 7.29
CA ALA A 249 -15.68 -21.12 7.35
C ALA A 249 -16.34 -21.23 5.96
N ALA A 250 -16.31 -20.17 5.16
CA ALA A 250 -16.78 -20.19 3.78
C ALA A 250 -16.01 -21.20 2.91
N ALA A 251 -14.68 -21.24 3.02
CA ALA A 251 -13.84 -22.19 2.30
C ALA A 251 -14.16 -23.65 2.67
N VAL A 252 -14.37 -23.93 3.96
CA VAL A 252 -14.80 -25.26 4.43
C VAL A 252 -16.15 -25.63 3.83
N LEU A 253 -17.14 -24.73 3.86
CA LEU A 253 -18.47 -24.98 3.29
C LEU A 253 -18.45 -25.18 1.77
N PHE A 254 -17.60 -24.45 1.05
CA PHE A 254 -17.38 -24.69 -0.38
C PHE A 254 -16.73 -26.05 -0.65
N GLY A 255 -15.87 -26.52 0.26
CA GLY A 255 -15.26 -27.83 0.20
C GLY A 255 -16.23 -28.98 0.50
N VAL A 256 -17.12 -28.80 1.49
CA VAL A 256 -18.19 -29.76 1.82
C VAL A 256 -19.13 -29.97 0.63
N GLY A 257 -19.45 -28.89 -0.09
CA GLY A 257 -20.32 -28.96 -1.26
C GLY A 257 -21.80 -29.19 -0.91
N GLY A 258 -22.62 -29.40 -1.93
CA GLY A 258 -24.08 -29.39 -1.79
C GLY A 258 -24.67 -27.98 -1.68
N ARG A 259 -25.87 -27.79 -2.23
CA ARG A 259 -26.45 -26.45 -2.43
C ARG A 259 -26.57 -25.61 -1.14
N PRO A 260 -27.05 -26.16 -0.01
CA PRO A 260 -27.17 -25.38 1.23
C PRO A 260 -25.81 -24.90 1.76
N ALA A 261 -24.78 -25.76 1.74
CA ALA A 261 -23.45 -25.38 2.19
C ALA A 261 -22.82 -24.33 1.27
N LEU A 262 -22.98 -24.46 -0.06
CA LEU A 262 -22.50 -23.46 -1.02
C LEU A 262 -23.17 -22.09 -0.81
N VAL A 263 -24.47 -22.05 -0.55
CA VAL A 263 -25.19 -20.79 -0.26
C VAL A 263 -24.74 -20.21 1.08
N ALA A 264 -24.66 -21.02 2.14
CA ALA A 264 -24.17 -20.57 3.44
C ALA A 264 -22.73 -20.04 3.36
N GLY A 265 -21.85 -20.73 2.62
CA GLY A 265 -20.48 -20.32 2.35
C GLY A 265 -20.42 -18.99 1.59
N ALA A 266 -21.28 -18.79 0.60
CA ALA A 266 -21.37 -17.53 -0.14
C ALA A 266 -21.83 -16.36 0.76
N VAL A 267 -22.78 -16.59 1.66
CA VAL A 267 -23.22 -15.59 2.64
C VAL A 267 -22.10 -15.26 3.61
N LEU A 268 -21.39 -16.26 4.15
CA LEU A 268 -20.24 -16.03 5.04
C LEU A 268 -19.10 -15.31 4.32
N LEU A 269 -18.84 -15.65 3.06
CA LEU A 269 -17.83 -14.98 2.23
C LEU A 269 -18.17 -13.50 2.06
N TYR A 270 -19.43 -13.18 1.74
CA TYR A 270 -19.92 -11.81 1.62
C TYR A 270 -19.81 -11.04 2.95
N LEU A 271 -20.30 -11.61 4.05
CA LEU A 271 -20.22 -10.98 5.38
C LEU A 271 -18.76 -10.80 5.82
N GLY A 272 -17.88 -11.75 5.53
CA GLY A 272 -16.45 -11.64 5.77
C GLY A 272 -15.83 -10.47 5.00
N PHE A 273 -16.23 -10.25 3.74
CA PHE A 273 -15.81 -9.09 2.96
C PHE A 273 -16.35 -7.76 3.52
N VAL A 274 -17.57 -7.75 4.04
CA VAL A 274 -18.10 -6.56 4.73
C VAL A 274 -17.24 -6.23 5.96
N LEU A 275 -16.89 -7.24 6.78
CA LEU A 275 -16.06 -7.04 7.96
C LEU A 275 -14.65 -6.55 7.62
N ASP A 276 -14.08 -7.03 6.51
CA ASP A 276 -12.83 -6.53 5.95
C ASP A 276 -12.91 -5.03 5.58
N CYS A 277 -14.04 -4.58 5.02
CA CYS A 277 -14.25 -3.14 4.80
C CYS A 277 -14.41 -2.38 6.13
N VAL A 278 -15.09 -2.99 7.11
CA VAL A 278 -15.38 -2.39 8.42
C VAL A 278 -14.12 -2.22 9.26
N ASP A 279 -13.10 -3.09 9.18
CA ASP A 279 -11.88 -2.91 9.97
C ASP A 279 -11.14 -1.60 9.62
N GLY A 280 -11.03 -1.28 8.32
CA GLY A 280 -10.41 -0.07 7.83
C GLY A 280 -11.29 1.17 8.05
N GLN A 281 -12.61 1.02 7.96
CA GLN A 281 -13.56 2.07 8.37
C GLN A 281 -13.42 2.36 9.86
N LEU A 282 -13.34 1.33 10.70
CA LEU A 282 -13.20 1.45 12.15
C LEU A 282 -11.87 2.09 12.53
N ALA A 283 -10.77 1.73 11.86
CA ALA A 283 -9.48 2.39 12.05
C ALA A 283 -9.55 3.89 11.71
N ARG A 284 -10.24 4.26 10.62
CA ARG A 284 -10.44 5.66 10.22
C ARG A 284 -11.37 6.42 11.17
N TYR A 285 -12.46 5.81 11.61
CA TYR A 285 -13.44 6.43 12.50
C TYR A 285 -12.88 6.64 13.91
N THR A 286 -12.20 5.62 14.47
CA THR A 286 -11.61 5.70 15.82
C THR A 286 -10.24 6.37 15.84
N ARG A 287 -9.62 6.57 14.67
CA ARG A 287 -8.23 7.04 14.50
C ARG A 287 -7.19 6.11 15.14
N HIS A 288 -7.53 4.84 15.34
CA HIS A 288 -6.61 3.81 15.82
C HIS A 288 -5.88 3.15 14.63
N PHE A 289 -4.80 3.78 14.19
CA PHE A 289 -3.89 3.22 13.18
C PHE A 289 -2.66 2.59 13.82
N SER A 290 -2.17 1.53 13.20
CA SER A 290 -0.85 0.97 13.53
C SER A 290 -0.19 0.39 12.29
N ALA A 291 1.14 0.41 12.26
CA ALA A 291 1.91 -0.21 11.19
C ALA A 291 1.63 -1.72 11.10
N TRP A 292 1.52 -2.39 12.25
CA TRP A 292 1.10 -3.80 12.35
C TRP A 292 -0.28 -4.01 11.74
N GLY A 293 -1.28 -3.21 12.13
CA GLY A 293 -2.65 -3.34 11.62
C GLY A 293 -2.73 -3.15 10.11
N GLY A 294 -2.02 -2.14 9.57
CA GLY A 294 -1.96 -1.91 8.13
C GLY A 294 -1.24 -3.04 7.36
N TRP A 295 -0.20 -3.64 7.94
CA TRP A 295 0.46 -4.81 7.37
C TRP A 295 -0.43 -6.06 7.45
N LEU A 296 -1.08 -6.29 8.59
CA LEU A 296 -1.93 -7.44 8.85
C LEU A 296 -3.15 -7.42 7.94
N ASP A 297 -3.78 -6.26 7.74
CA ASP A 297 -4.84 -6.03 6.76
C ASP A 297 -4.41 -6.56 5.39
N THR A 298 -3.32 -6.02 4.82
CA THR A 298 -2.79 -6.46 3.52
C THR A 298 -2.50 -7.97 3.44
N MET A 299 -1.92 -8.56 4.50
CA MET A 299 -1.62 -9.99 4.53
C MET A 299 -2.87 -10.87 4.65
N ALA A 300 -3.79 -10.52 5.55
CA ALA A 300 -5.04 -11.25 5.78
C ALA A 300 -5.91 -11.24 4.52
N ASP A 301 -5.96 -10.11 3.84
CA ASP A 301 -6.71 -9.90 2.62
C ASP A 301 -6.31 -10.87 1.48
N ARG A 302 -5.03 -11.25 1.44
CA ARG A 302 -4.49 -12.24 0.48
C ARG A 302 -4.63 -13.66 0.98
N ALA A 303 -4.36 -13.90 2.26
CA ALA A 303 -4.51 -15.22 2.86
C ALA A 303 -5.96 -15.73 2.74
N LYS A 304 -6.96 -14.87 3.01
CA LYS A 304 -8.38 -15.20 2.88
C LYS A 304 -8.74 -15.62 1.46
N GLU A 305 -8.33 -14.84 0.46
CA GLU A 305 -8.62 -15.12 -0.95
C GLU A 305 -8.08 -16.52 -1.36
N TYR A 306 -6.86 -16.87 -0.94
CA TYR A 306 -6.26 -18.16 -1.28
C TYR A 306 -6.82 -19.33 -0.47
N VAL A 307 -7.21 -19.12 0.79
CA VAL A 307 -7.98 -20.12 1.55
C VAL A 307 -9.30 -20.44 0.86
N VAL A 308 -9.99 -19.44 0.31
CA VAL A 308 -11.21 -19.63 -0.49
C VAL A 308 -10.92 -20.39 -1.78
N TYR A 309 -9.83 -20.08 -2.50
CA TYR A 309 -9.41 -20.88 -3.65
C TYR A 309 -9.11 -22.34 -3.29
N ALA A 310 -8.50 -22.60 -2.14
CA ALA A 310 -8.26 -23.95 -1.65
C ALA A 310 -9.58 -24.70 -1.38
N GLY A 311 -10.53 -24.06 -0.71
CA GLY A 311 -11.87 -24.61 -0.45
C GLY A 311 -12.62 -24.93 -1.74
N LEU A 312 -12.62 -24.01 -2.71
CA LEU A 312 -13.22 -24.23 -4.03
C LEU A 312 -12.48 -25.32 -4.82
N GLY A 313 -11.15 -25.35 -4.75
CA GLY A 313 -10.31 -26.35 -5.44
C GLY A 313 -10.55 -27.75 -4.92
N TYR A 314 -10.58 -27.90 -3.59
CA TYR A 314 -10.97 -29.14 -2.93
C TYR A 314 -12.41 -29.52 -3.28
N GLY A 315 -13.36 -28.60 -3.17
CA GLY A 315 -14.78 -28.87 -3.47
C GLY A 315 -15.01 -29.31 -4.91
N ALA A 316 -14.32 -28.71 -5.88
CA ALA A 316 -14.38 -29.14 -7.29
C ALA A 316 -13.78 -30.54 -7.48
N THR A 317 -12.66 -30.84 -6.83
CA THR A 317 -12.06 -32.19 -6.87
C THR A 317 -12.93 -33.24 -6.21
N HIS A 318 -13.51 -32.93 -5.05
CA HIS A 318 -14.42 -33.82 -4.34
C HIS A 318 -15.71 -34.08 -5.12
N ALA A 319 -16.19 -33.08 -5.88
CA ALA A 319 -17.32 -33.22 -6.81
C ALA A 319 -16.99 -33.97 -8.12
N GLY A 320 -15.79 -34.57 -8.23
CA GLY A 320 -15.39 -35.43 -9.35
C GLY A 320 -14.53 -34.76 -10.43
N PHE A 321 -14.26 -33.45 -10.33
CA PHE A 321 -13.38 -32.77 -11.28
C PHE A 321 -11.90 -32.87 -10.88
N ARG A 322 -11.17 -33.79 -11.51
CA ARG A 322 -9.77 -34.13 -11.21
C ARG A 322 -8.79 -32.94 -11.11
N TYR A 323 -9.08 -31.80 -11.73
CA TYR A 323 -8.16 -30.65 -11.80
C TYR A 323 -8.56 -29.46 -10.92
N GLY A 324 -9.46 -29.64 -9.95
CA GLY A 324 -9.89 -28.56 -9.04
C GLY A 324 -8.73 -27.81 -8.38
N TRP A 325 -7.77 -28.54 -7.79
CA TRP A 325 -6.55 -27.96 -7.24
C TRP A 325 -5.67 -27.25 -8.28
N ALA A 326 -5.60 -27.76 -9.51
CA ALA A 326 -4.82 -27.11 -10.57
C ALA A 326 -5.40 -25.74 -10.94
N LEU A 327 -6.73 -25.61 -10.97
CA LEU A 327 -7.40 -24.32 -11.16
C LEU A 327 -7.15 -23.36 -9.98
N ALA A 328 -7.18 -23.87 -8.74
CA ALA A 328 -6.87 -23.06 -7.55
C ALA A 328 -5.41 -22.55 -7.56
N ILE A 329 -4.45 -23.40 -7.92
CA ILE A 329 -3.03 -23.03 -8.09
C ILE A 329 -2.88 -21.98 -9.20
N ALA A 330 -3.55 -22.17 -10.34
CA ALA A 330 -3.52 -21.21 -11.43
C ALA A 330 -4.10 -19.85 -11.01
N ALA A 331 -5.22 -19.85 -10.27
CA ALA A 331 -5.87 -18.63 -9.80
C ALA A 331 -4.98 -17.88 -8.80
N MET A 332 -4.38 -18.58 -7.84
CA MET A 332 -3.43 -18.00 -6.89
C MET A 332 -2.18 -17.43 -7.60
N THR A 333 -1.62 -18.17 -8.55
CA THR A 333 -0.42 -17.76 -9.31
C THR A 333 -0.72 -16.49 -10.13
N LEU A 334 -1.80 -16.51 -10.92
CA LEU A 334 -2.24 -15.38 -11.73
C LEU A 334 -2.50 -14.14 -10.84
N GLN A 335 -3.28 -14.31 -9.77
CA GLN A 335 -3.66 -13.21 -8.91
C GLN A 335 -2.45 -12.61 -8.18
N THR A 336 -1.48 -13.44 -7.79
CA THR A 336 -0.24 -12.95 -7.15
C THR A 336 0.61 -12.15 -8.12
N VAL A 337 0.89 -12.68 -9.32
CA VAL A 337 1.70 -11.96 -10.33
C VAL A 337 1.03 -10.65 -10.73
N ARG A 338 -0.30 -10.67 -10.86
CA ARG A 338 -1.11 -9.49 -11.11
C ARG A 338 -0.98 -8.46 -10.00
N HIS A 339 -1.25 -8.81 -8.74
CA HIS A 339 -1.12 -7.86 -7.63
C HIS A 339 0.30 -7.30 -7.50
N MET A 340 1.32 -8.14 -7.70
CA MET A 340 2.71 -7.70 -7.70
C MET A 340 2.95 -6.62 -8.77
N THR A 341 2.38 -6.81 -9.96
CA THR A 341 2.38 -5.83 -11.06
C THR A 341 1.63 -4.55 -10.65
N ASP A 342 0.46 -4.67 -10.03
CA ASP A 342 -0.36 -3.54 -9.57
C ASP A 342 0.37 -2.68 -8.54
N THR A 343 1.00 -3.31 -7.53
CA THR A 343 1.77 -2.62 -6.49
C THR A 343 2.94 -1.84 -7.11
N TRP A 344 3.77 -2.49 -7.94
CA TRP A 344 4.91 -1.82 -8.58
C TRP A 344 4.51 -0.69 -9.52
N TYR A 345 3.40 -0.83 -10.22
CA TYR A 345 2.85 0.26 -11.03
C TYR A 345 2.37 1.44 -10.16
N GLY A 346 1.78 1.15 -8.99
CA GLY A 346 1.41 2.16 -8.00
C GLY A 346 2.61 3.00 -7.57
N VAL A 347 3.70 2.33 -7.18
CA VAL A 347 4.97 2.96 -6.77
C VAL A 347 5.61 3.73 -7.93
N LEU A 348 5.64 3.16 -9.14
CA LEU A 348 6.13 3.83 -10.34
C LEU A 348 5.40 5.15 -10.57
N HIS A 349 4.08 5.14 -10.44
CA HIS A 349 3.25 6.29 -10.72
C HIS A 349 3.26 7.31 -9.56
N ASP A 350 3.56 6.88 -8.33
CA ASP A 350 3.85 7.80 -7.21
C ASP A 350 5.19 8.50 -7.40
N GLU A 351 6.21 7.79 -7.90
CA GLU A 351 7.51 8.37 -8.23
C GLU A 351 7.43 9.30 -9.45
N ALA A 352 6.58 8.97 -10.43
CA ALA A 352 6.30 9.84 -11.58
C ALA A 352 5.67 11.17 -11.17
N ALA A 353 4.75 11.16 -10.20
CA ALA A 353 4.13 12.38 -9.69
C ALA A 353 5.16 13.34 -9.06
N ARG A 354 6.25 12.82 -8.50
CA ARG A 354 7.34 13.63 -7.90
C ARG A 354 8.27 14.25 -8.93
N ARG A 355 8.21 13.82 -10.20
CA ARG A 355 9.08 14.29 -11.28
C ARG A 355 8.25 14.91 -12.39
N PRO A 356 7.57 16.05 -12.14
CA PRO A 356 6.73 16.69 -13.14
C PRO A 356 7.56 17.00 -14.39
N ARG A 357 7.06 16.57 -15.56
CA ARG A 357 7.71 16.87 -16.84
C ARG A 357 7.35 18.27 -17.34
N PRO A 358 8.23 18.89 -18.14
CA PRO A 358 7.91 20.11 -18.87
C PRO A 358 6.63 19.94 -19.72
N ALA A 359 5.81 21.00 -19.79
CA ALA A 359 4.50 21.00 -20.44
C ALA A 359 4.52 20.63 -21.94
N GLU A 360 5.67 20.79 -22.62
CA GLU A 360 5.83 20.51 -24.06
C GLU A 360 5.61 19.02 -24.43
N ASP A 361 5.79 18.08 -23.50
CA ASP A 361 5.61 16.64 -23.74
C ASP A 361 4.14 16.16 -23.65
N ALA A 362 3.19 17.03 -23.27
CA ALA A 362 1.80 16.66 -23.00
C ALA A 362 0.96 16.31 -24.25
N GLY A 363 1.43 16.62 -25.46
CA GLY A 363 0.68 16.45 -26.72
C GLY A 363 0.65 15.03 -27.31
N GLY A 364 1.47 14.10 -26.79
CA GLY A 364 1.60 12.74 -27.32
C GLY A 364 0.43 11.79 -27.00
N ILE A 365 0.48 10.56 -27.55
CA ILE A 365 -0.52 9.50 -27.30
C ILE A 365 -0.70 9.23 -25.79
N GLY A 366 0.39 9.26 -25.02
CA GLY A 366 0.35 9.11 -23.56
C GLY A 366 -0.42 10.22 -22.86
N GLY A 367 -0.25 11.48 -23.29
CA GLY A 367 -1.01 12.63 -22.80
C GLY A 367 -2.49 12.54 -23.14
N LYS A 368 -2.84 12.12 -24.37
CA LYS A 368 -4.23 11.86 -24.78
C LYS A 368 -4.89 10.75 -23.95
N LEU A 369 -4.16 9.66 -23.69
CA LEU A 369 -4.63 8.57 -22.81
C LEU A 369 -4.80 9.03 -21.36
N ASN A 370 -3.91 9.90 -20.87
CA ASN A 370 -4.01 10.46 -19.53
C ASN A 370 -5.23 11.38 -19.44
N ALA A 371 -5.38 12.33 -20.37
CA ALA A 371 -6.53 13.24 -20.44
C ALA A 371 -7.86 12.50 -20.58
N ALA A 372 -7.95 11.49 -21.46
CA ALA A 372 -9.13 10.64 -21.58
C ALA A 372 -9.42 9.86 -20.29
N SER A 373 -8.37 9.35 -19.63
CA SER A 373 -8.52 8.66 -18.35
C SER A 373 -8.99 9.59 -17.24
N THR A 374 -8.46 10.82 -17.17
CA THR A 374 -8.85 11.85 -16.20
C THR A 374 -10.28 12.29 -16.43
N LYS A 375 -10.69 12.49 -17.69
CA LYS A 375 -12.08 12.82 -18.05
C LYS A 375 -13.06 11.75 -17.56
N VAL A 376 -12.79 10.47 -17.82
CA VAL A 376 -13.64 9.37 -17.35
C VAL A 376 -13.62 9.23 -15.81
N GLN A 377 -12.50 9.54 -15.16
CA GLN A 377 -12.43 9.52 -13.69
C GLN A 377 -13.14 10.71 -13.04
N ALA A 378 -13.24 11.85 -13.73
CA ALA A 378 -13.96 13.03 -13.27
C ALA A 378 -15.48 12.85 -13.36
N ASP A 379 -15.97 12.10 -14.37
CA ASP A 379 -17.39 11.77 -14.54
C ASP A 379 -17.84 10.61 -13.62
N THR A 380 -17.74 10.89 -12.31
CA THR A 380 -18.06 9.93 -11.25
C THR A 380 -19.54 9.57 -11.29
N GLY A 381 -19.84 8.27 -11.37
CA GLY A 381 -21.22 7.76 -11.42
C GLY A 381 -21.73 7.37 -12.81
N SER A 382 -21.01 7.70 -13.88
CA SER A 382 -21.37 7.25 -15.23
C SER A 382 -21.23 5.73 -15.40
N VAL A 383 -21.98 5.15 -16.36
CA VAL A 383 -21.84 3.73 -16.72
C VAL A 383 -20.41 3.41 -17.17
N SER A 384 -19.78 4.34 -17.91
CA SER A 384 -18.41 4.20 -18.39
C SER A 384 -17.39 4.18 -17.25
N TYR A 385 -17.61 4.99 -16.22
CA TYR A 385 -16.82 5.01 -14.99
C TYR A 385 -16.87 3.64 -14.29
N TRP A 386 -18.08 3.12 -14.07
CA TRP A 386 -18.26 1.83 -13.39
C TRP A 386 -17.71 0.66 -14.22
N LEU A 387 -17.99 0.62 -15.52
CA LEU A 387 -17.46 -0.42 -16.41
C LEU A 387 -15.93 -0.45 -16.35
N LYS A 388 -15.27 0.71 -16.45
CA LYS A 388 -13.82 0.82 -16.38
C LYS A 388 -13.27 0.31 -15.04
N ARG A 389 -13.96 0.55 -13.93
CA ARG A 389 -13.55 0.05 -12.61
C ARG A 389 -13.75 -1.46 -12.48
N THR A 390 -14.89 -1.99 -12.90
CA THR A 390 -15.22 -3.42 -12.83
C THR A 390 -14.32 -4.27 -13.74
N VAL A 391 -13.94 -3.78 -14.92
CA VAL A 391 -13.02 -4.49 -15.84
C VAL A 391 -11.66 -4.76 -15.20
N VAL A 392 -11.23 -3.89 -14.27
CA VAL A 392 -10.00 -4.08 -13.48
C VAL A 392 -10.22 -5.12 -12.38
N PHE A 393 -11.30 -5.89 -12.38
CA PHE A 393 -11.61 -6.98 -11.45
C PHE A 393 -11.10 -6.75 -10.00
N PRO A 394 -11.57 -5.67 -9.36
CA PRO A 394 -11.17 -5.30 -8.01
C PRO A 394 -11.66 -6.31 -6.97
N ILE A 395 -11.18 -6.16 -5.73
CA ILE A 395 -11.42 -7.12 -4.65
C ILE A 395 -12.93 -7.36 -4.49
N GLY A 396 -13.76 -6.32 -4.36
CA GLY A 396 -15.20 -6.48 -4.17
C GLY A 396 -15.88 -7.32 -5.26
N GLU A 397 -15.56 -7.05 -6.52
CA GLU A 397 -16.09 -7.78 -7.68
C GLU A 397 -15.63 -9.23 -7.70
N ARG A 398 -14.38 -9.53 -7.30
CA ARG A 398 -13.89 -10.91 -7.19
C ARG A 398 -14.63 -11.70 -6.13
N TRP A 399 -14.81 -11.10 -4.96
CA TRP A 399 -15.51 -11.74 -3.84
C TRP A 399 -16.98 -11.99 -4.18
N ALA A 400 -17.64 -11.01 -4.80
CA ALA A 400 -19.01 -11.17 -5.28
C ALA A 400 -19.12 -12.28 -6.35
N LEU A 401 -18.21 -12.29 -7.33
CA LEU A 401 -18.19 -13.32 -8.37
C LEU A 401 -18.01 -14.72 -7.77
N MET A 402 -17.06 -14.89 -6.84
CA MET A 402 -16.85 -16.17 -6.15
C MET A 402 -18.08 -16.61 -5.36
N ALA A 403 -18.65 -15.72 -4.55
CA ALA A 403 -19.83 -16.02 -3.73
C ALA A 403 -21.01 -16.46 -4.61
N LEU A 404 -21.36 -15.66 -5.61
CA LEU A 404 -22.49 -15.92 -6.48
C LEU A 404 -22.27 -17.15 -7.36
N ALA A 405 -21.09 -17.29 -7.98
CA ALA A 405 -20.81 -18.43 -8.84
C ALA A 405 -20.75 -19.74 -8.05
N ALA A 406 -20.19 -19.74 -6.84
CA ALA A 406 -20.17 -20.93 -5.99
C ALA A 406 -21.58 -21.31 -5.55
N ALA A 407 -22.40 -20.35 -5.09
CA ALA A 407 -23.78 -20.59 -4.67
C ALA A 407 -24.66 -21.09 -5.82
N LEU A 408 -24.53 -20.50 -7.01
CA LEU A 408 -25.42 -20.74 -8.16
C LEU A 408 -24.93 -21.83 -9.11
N PHE A 409 -23.64 -22.09 -9.20
CA PHE A 409 -23.09 -23.01 -10.22
C PHE A 409 -22.03 -23.97 -9.68
N GLY A 410 -21.63 -23.81 -8.42
CA GLY A 410 -20.70 -24.70 -7.73
C GLY A 410 -19.23 -24.30 -7.88
N PRO A 411 -18.32 -25.02 -7.18
CA PRO A 411 -16.93 -24.62 -7.02
C PRO A 411 -16.12 -24.53 -8.33
N LEU A 412 -16.38 -25.45 -9.27
CA LEU A 412 -15.71 -25.47 -10.57
C LEU A 412 -15.98 -24.18 -11.36
N VAL A 413 -17.25 -23.80 -11.48
CA VAL A 413 -17.64 -22.60 -12.23
C VAL A 413 -17.10 -21.35 -11.57
N ALA A 414 -17.08 -21.29 -10.23
CA ALA A 414 -16.47 -20.17 -9.51
C ALA A 414 -14.97 -20.01 -9.83
N LEU A 415 -14.19 -21.10 -9.80
CA LEU A 415 -12.77 -21.05 -10.16
C LEU A 415 -12.54 -20.67 -11.62
N CYS A 416 -13.30 -21.25 -12.55
CA CYS A 416 -13.22 -20.89 -13.96
C CYS A 416 -13.57 -19.41 -14.18
N ALA A 417 -14.61 -18.90 -13.53
CA ALA A 417 -15.02 -17.50 -13.66
C ALA A 417 -13.94 -16.54 -13.14
N VAL A 418 -13.35 -16.82 -11.97
CA VAL A 418 -12.24 -16.02 -11.41
C VAL A 418 -11.02 -16.05 -12.34
N LEU A 419 -10.66 -17.22 -12.87
CA LEU A 419 -9.53 -17.36 -13.78
C LEU A 419 -9.73 -16.61 -15.10
N VAL A 420 -10.89 -16.77 -15.72
CA VAL A 420 -11.22 -16.12 -17.00
C VAL A 420 -11.22 -14.61 -16.82
N TRP A 421 -11.97 -14.09 -15.83
CA TRP A 421 -12.01 -12.66 -15.60
C TRP A 421 -10.65 -12.12 -15.16
N GLY A 422 -9.97 -12.80 -14.25
CA GLY A 422 -8.62 -12.44 -13.79
C GLY A 422 -7.61 -12.34 -14.94
N THR A 423 -7.69 -13.25 -15.91
CA THR A 423 -6.81 -13.26 -17.08
C THR A 423 -7.10 -12.08 -18.00
N LEU A 424 -8.38 -11.82 -18.28
CA LEU A 424 -8.81 -10.66 -19.08
C LEU A 424 -8.40 -9.33 -18.41
N ALA A 425 -8.61 -9.21 -17.11
CA ALA A 425 -8.23 -8.04 -16.33
C ALA A 425 -6.70 -7.85 -16.31
N PHE A 426 -5.93 -8.92 -16.16
CA PHE A 426 -4.46 -8.88 -16.21
C PHE A 426 -3.96 -8.43 -17.59
N ALA A 427 -4.51 -8.99 -18.67
CA ALA A 427 -4.17 -8.59 -20.03
C ALA A 427 -4.51 -7.12 -20.30
N TYR A 428 -5.72 -6.69 -19.96
CA TYR A 428 -6.20 -5.32 -20.15
C TYR A 428 -5.34 -4.30 -19.38
N THR A 429 -5.17 -4.51 -18.07
CA THR A 429 -4.40 -3.59 -17.22
C THR A 429 -2.91 -3.64 -17.51
N GLY A 430 -2.36 -4.83 -17.74
CA GLY A 430 -0.95 -5.03 -18.10
C GLY A 430 -0.58 -4.28 -19.37
N ALA A 431 -1.38 -4.38 -20.43
CA ALA A 431 -1.14 -3.66 -21.68
C ALA A 431 -1.17 -2.14 -21.49
N LEU A 432 -2.24 -1.60 -20.86
CA LEU A 432 -2.40 -0.16 -20.67
C LEU A 432 -1.32 0.43 -19.77
N ARG A 433 -0.99 -0.24 -18.66
CA ARG A 433 0.02 0.21 -17.71
C ARG A 433 1.43 0.15 -18.29
N THR A 434 1.75 -0.89 -19.06
CA THR A 434 3.03 -1.00 -19.78
C THR A 434 3.19 0.15 -20.79
N LEU A 435 2.12 0.48 -21.52
CA LEU A 435 2.13 1.61 -22.44
C LEU A 435 2.34 2.95 -21.70
N ARG A 436 1.63 3.18 -20.59
CA ARG A 436 1.80 4.41 -19.79
C ARG A 436 3.19 4.47 -19.15
N ALA A 437 3.71 3.37 -18.63
CA ALA A 437 5.03 3.30 -18.02
C ALA A 437 6.16 3.62 -19.01
N ARG A 438 6.08 3.09 -20.24
CA ARG A 438 6.99 3.44 -21.34
C ARG A 438 7.02 4.93 -21.63
N TRP A 439 5.87 5.58 -21.52
CA TRP A 439 5.77 7.02 -21.70
C TRP A 439 6.32 7.78 -20.49
N MET A 440 6.00 7.37 -19.26
CA MET A 440 6.51 8.00 -18.03
C MET A 440 8.05 7.92 -17.91
N ARG A 441 8.69 6.83 -18.35
CA ARG A 441 10.16 6.60 -18.27
C ARG A 441 10.75 6.89 -16.88
N VAL A 442 10.09 6.40 -15.84
CA VAL A 442 10.54 6.56 -14.46
C VAL A 442 11.26 5.29 -14.00
N PRO A 443 12.54 5.37 -13.60
CA PRO A 443 13.30 4.21 -13.13
C PRO A 443 12.98 3.91 -11.66
N VAL A 444 11.79 3.38 -11.36
CA VAL A 444 11.33 3.20 -9.97
C VAL A 444 12.20 2.22 -9.16
N LEU A 445 12.78 1.20 -9.79
CA LEU A 445 13.59 0.22 -9.06
C LEU A 445 14.93 0.78 -8.59
N THR A 446 15.36 1.95 -9.06
CA THR A 446 16.57 2.61 -8.55
C THR A 446 16.30 3.41 -7.27
N THR A 447 15.05 3.56 -6.85
CA THR A 447 14.68 4.31 -5.62
C THR A 447 14.49 3.42 -4.40
N VAL A 448 14.65 2.11 -4.58
CA VAL A 448 14.42 1.07 -3.57
C VAL A 448 15.52 0.02 -3.66
N ASP A 449 15.62 -0.84 -2.64
CA ASP A 449 16.52 -1.99 -2.69
C ASP A 449 15.99 -3.04 -3.69
N ALA A 450 16.49 -2.98 -4.92
CA ALA A 450 16.13 -3.91 -5.98
C ALA A 450 16.47 -5.36 -5.61
N THR A 451 17.52 -5.62 -4.83
CA THR A 451 17.93 -6.99 -4.46
C THR A 451 16.92 -7.63 -3.52
N LEU A 452 16.48 -6.88 -2.51
CA LEU A 452 15.41 -7.28 -1.59
C LEU A 452 14.11 -7.60 -2.34
N HIS A 453 13.70 -6.72 -3.25
CA HIS A 453 12.42 -6.85 -3.94
C HIS A 453 12.43 -7.85 -5.11
N ARG A 454 13.60 -8.13 -5.67
CA ARG A 454 13.83 -9.29 -6.53
C ARG A 454 13.93 -10.59 -5.72
N ASP A 455 14.06 -10.52 -4.39
CA ASP A 455 14.31 -11.66 -3.50
C ASP A 455 15.57 -12.44 -3.91
N ASP A 456 16.62 -11.70 -4.30
CA ASP A 456 17.88 -12.27 -4.77
C ASP A 456 18.67 -12.89 -3.59
N GLY A 457 18.98 -14.18 -3.70
CA GLY A 457 19.78 -14.93 -2.73
C GLY A 457 21.30 -14.88 -3.01
N PRO A 458 22.07 -15.86 -2.50
CA PRO A 458 23.52 -15.87 -2.63
C PRO A 458 24.03 -16.05 -4.06
N LEU A 459 23.37 -16.85 -4.91
CA LEU A 459 23.86 -17.13 -6.26
C LEU A 459 23.70 -15.91 -7.18
N ALA A 460 22.63 -15.13 -7.00
CA ALA A 460 22.44 -13.90 -7.75
C ALA A 460 23.57 -12.87 -7.53
N ARG A 461 24.22 -12.90 -6.36
CA ARG A 461 25.34 -12.00 -6.03
C ARG A 461 26.63 -12.36 -6.75
N THR A 462 26.80 -13.62 -7.15
CA THR A 462 28.04 -14.12 -7.79
C THR A 462 27.93 -14.23 -9.31
N MET A 463 26.72 -14.23 -9.88
CA MET A 463 26.49 -14.37 -11.32
C MET A 463 27.04 -13.19 -12.14
N PRO A 464 27.57 -13.41 -13.35
CA PRO A 464 28.04 -12.33 -14.22
C PRO A 464 26.90 -11.35 -14.55
N VAL A 465 27.25 -10.08 -14.73
CA VAL A 465 26.27 -9.01 -14.97
C VAL A 465 25.90 -8.98 -16.45
N VAL A 466 24.62 -9.13 -16.75
CA VAL A 466 24.08 -8.97 -18.10
C VAL A 466 23.02 -7.88 -18.12
N ARG A 467 23.11 -6.97 -19.09
CA ARG A 467 22.15 -5.87 -19.24
C ARG A 467 20.78 -6.39 -19.70
N GLY A 468 19.73 -5.61 -19.42
CA GLY A 468 18.35 -5.99 -19.75
C GLY A 468 17.73 -6.91 -18.70
N PRO A 469 17.65 -6.48 -17.41
CA PRO A 469 17.17 -7.33 -16.32
C PRO A 469 15.74 -7.85 -16.56
N LEU A 470 14.88 -7.06 -17.21
CA LEU A 470 13.53 -7.50 -17.57
C LEU A 470 13.54 -8.63 -18.61
N ALA A 471 14.35 -8.52 -19.66
CA ALA A 471 14.40 -9.55 -20.70
C ALA A 471 14.86 -10.89 -20.13
N LEU A 472 15.85 -10.86 -19.23
CA LEU A 472 16.35 -12.04 -18.52
C LEU A 472 15.29 -12.64 -17.59
N ALA A 473 14.57 -11.81 -16.82
CA ALA A 473 13.50 -12.29 -15.95
C ALA A 473 12.33 -12.92 -16.75
N VAL A 474 11.94 -12.31 -17.87
CA VAL A 474 10.91 -12.83 -18.77
C VAL A 474 11.36 -14.12 -19.45
N PHE A 475 12.62 -14.21 -19.87
CA PHE A 475 13.18 -15.42 -20.45
C PHE A 475 13.18 -16.58 -19.44
N GLY A 476 13.63 -16.33 -18.21
CA GLY A 476 13.56 -17.30 -17.12
C GLY A 476 12.13 -17.75 -16.82
N ALA A 477 11.18 -16.82 -16.74
CA ALA A 477 9.77 -17.15 -16.52
C ALA A 477 9.14 -17.95 -17.68
N SER A 478 9.52 -17.62 -18.91
CA SER A 478 9.07 -18.35 -20.10
C SER A 478 9.61 -19.77 -20.13
N GLY A 479 10.87 -19.97 -19.74
CA GLY A 479 11.47 -21.30 -19.59
C GLY A 479 10.78 -22.14 -18.52
N ALA A 480 10.46 -21.56 -17.37
CA ALA A 480 9.69 -22.22 -16.32
C ALA A 480 8.27 -22.60 -16.79
N GLY A 481 7.61 -21.70 -17.55
CA GLY A 481 6.32 -21.97 -18.18
C GLY A 481 6.38 -23.12 -19.20
N ALA A 482 7.41 -23.15 -20.06
CA ALA A 482 7.62 -24.22 -21.02
C ALA A 482 7.86 -25.58 -20.32
N LEU A 483 8.67 -25.58 -19.24
CA LEU A 483 8.89 -26.77 -18.41
C LEU A 483 7.57 -27.27 -17.80
N LEU A 484 6.74 -26.36 -17.27
CA LEU A 484 5.44 -26.72 -16.71
C LEU A 484 4.52 -27.36 -17.76
N LEU A 485 4.42 -26.75 -18.94
CA LEU A 485 3.60 -27.29 -20.03
C LEU A 485 4.07 -28.69 -20.44
N TRP A 486 5.38 -28.89 -20.56
CA TRP A 486 5.95 -30.19 -20.87
C TRP A 486 5.66 -31.22 -19.77
N ALA A 487 5.88 -30.84 -18.50
CA ALA A 487 5.57 -31.70 -17.35
C ALA A 487 4.09 -32.10 -17.32
N LEU A 488 3.16 -31.15 -17.55
CA LEU A 488 1.72 -31.43 -17.59
C LEU A 488 1.37 -32.43 -18.68
N VAL A 489 1.87 -32.24 -19.91
CA VAL A 489 1.60 -33.15 -21.05
C VAL A 489 2.20 -34.54 -20.78
N THR A 490 3.46 -34.61 -20.37
CA THR A 490 4.17 -35.88 -20.14
C THR A 490 3.57 -36.67 -18.99
N VAL A 491 3.26 -36.03 -17.87
CA VAL A 491 2.66 -36.69 -16.69
C VAL A 491 1.21 -37.08 -16.97
N HIS A 492 0.46 -36.27 -17.72
CA HIS A 492 -0.89 -36.64 -18.16
C HIS A 492 -0.88 -37.90 -19.04
N ALA A 493 0.12 -38.04 -19.92
CA ALA A 493 0.33 -39.23 -20.73
C ALA A 493 0.87 -40.45 -19.95
N GLY A 494 1.07 -40.33 -18.63
CA GLY A 494 1.56 -41.42 -17.78
C GLY A 494 3.09 -41.58 -17.78
N HIS A 495 3.83 -40.78 -18.55
CA HIS A 495 5.29 -40.85 -18.65
C HIS A 495 6.00 -40.09 -17.53
N ARG A 496 7.29 -40.38 -17.32
CA ARG A 496 8.14 -39.60 -16.41
C ARG A 496 8.89 -38.54 -17.21
N LEU A 497 8.92 -37.32 -16.69
CA LEU A 497 9.74 -36.26 -17.25
C LEU A 497 11.22 -36.62 -17.02
N PRO A 498 12.09 -36.52 -18.03
CA PRO A 498 13.51 -36.80 -17.83
C PRO A 498 14.13 -35.79 -16.85
N GLY A 499 14.97 -36.27 -15.93
CA GLY A 499 15.55 -35.42 -14.87
C GLY A 499 16.35 -34.22 -15.40
N TRP A 500 17.00 -34.38 -16.56
CA TRP A 500 17.73 -33.28 -17.20
C TRP A 500 16.83 -32.13 -17.66
N ALA A 501 15.53 -32.37 -17.91
CA ALA A 501 14.60 -31.30 -18.30
C ALA A 501 14.44 -30.28 -17.16
N VAL A 502 14.38 -30.76 -15.92
CA VAL A 502 14.33 -29.88 -14.73
C VAL A 502 15.64 -29.10 -14.59
N THR A 503 16.78 -29.72 -14.86
CA THR A 503 18.08 -29.03 -14.88
C THR A 503 18.13 -27.92 -15.93
N ILE A 504 17.67 -28.19 -17.15
CA ILE A 504 17.60 -27.16 -18.21
C ILE A 504 16.65 -26.04 -17.78
N GLY A 505 15.47 -26.38 -17.26
CA GLY A 505 14.53 -25.38 -16.75
C GLY A 505 15.12 -24.51 -15.64
N LEU A 506 15.90 -25.10 -14.72
CA LEU A 506 16.62 -24.35 -13.69
C LEU A 506 17.65 -23.41 -14.32
N VAL A 507 18.49 -23.90 -15.25
CA VAL A 507 19.51 -23.07 -15.91
C VAL A 507 18.88 -21.88 -16.63
N VAL A 508 17.76 -22.12 -17.35
CA VAL A 508 17.01 -21.04 -18.00
C VAL A 508 16.44 -20.07 -16.97
N LEU A 509 15.85 -20.54 -15.88
CA LEU A 509 15.33 -19.69 -14.82
C LEU A 509 16.45 -18.84 -14.17
N LEU A 510 17.63 -19.42 -13.92
CA LEU A 510 18.80 -18.75 -13.35
C LEU A 510 19.38 -17.64 -14.24
N SER A 511 19.05 -17.59 -15.53
CA SER A 511 19.40 -16.43 -16.37
C SER A 511 18.86 -15.11 -15.81
N GLY A 512 17.71 -15.14 -15.12
CA GLY A 512 17.13 -13.97 -14.44
C GLY A 512 18.03 -13.38 -13.35
N ALA A 513 18.92 -14.19 -12.77
CA ALA A 513 19.87 -13.78 -11.73
C ALA A 513 21.02 -12.93 -12.30
N GLN A 514 21.35 -13.08 -13.59
CA GLN A 514 22.39 -12.27 -14.26
C GLN A 514 22.00 -10.78 -14.34
N GLY A 515 20.70 -10.47 -14.24
CA GLY A 515 20.18 -9.11 -14.17
C GLY A 515 20.17 -8.50 -12.76
N ALA A 516 20.63 -9.20 -11.72
CA ALA A 516 20.56 -8.75 -10.33
C ALA A 516 21.41 -7.50 -10.07
N ARG A 517 22.64 -7.47 -10.63
CA ARG A 517 23.60 -6.37 -10.46
C ARG A 517 23.58 -5.38 -11.63
N ALA A 518 22.66 -5.55 -12.57
CA ALA A 518 22.46 -4.59 -13.66
C ALA A 518 21.70 -3.37 -13.15
N ALA A 519 21.90 -2.21 -13.77
CA ALA A 519 21.10 -1.03 -13.45
C ALA A 519 19.64 -1.22 -13.87
N HIS A 520 18.69 -1.18 -12.93
CA HIS A 520 17.24 -1.26 -13.18
C HIS A 520 16.65 0.11 -13.59
N ALA A 521 17.31 0.79 -14.52
CA ALA A 521 16.94 2.12 -14.97
C ALA A 521 15.96 2.12 -16.16
N GLY A 522 15.59 0.94 -16.67
CA GLY A 522 14.69 0.80 -17.81
C GLY A 522 13.26 1.22 -17.47
N PRO A 523 12.51 1.77 -18.45
CA PRO A 523 11.14 2.26 -18.24
C PRO A 523 10.13 1.16 -17.90
N LEU A 524 10.49 -0.10 -18.13
CA LEU A 524 9.68 -1.28 -17.82
C LEU A 524 10.31 -2.16 -16.74
N ASP A 525 11.44 -1.77 -16.16
CA ASP A 525 12.12 -2.62 -15.19
C ASP A 525 11.29 -2.83 -13.91
N TRP A 526 10.29 -1.98 -13.64
CA TRP A 526 9.27 -2.20 -12.60
C TRP A 526 8.53 -3.56 -12.72
N LEU A 527 8.54 -4.21 -13.88
CA LEU A 527 7.97 -5.55 -14.09
C LEU A 527 8.91 -6.69 -13.66
N VAL A 528 10.19 -6.41 -13.41
CA VAL A 528 11.20 -7.43 -13.07
C VAL A 528 10.79 -8.28 -11.85
N PRO A 529 10.34 -7.70 -10.72
CA PRO A 529 9.91 -8.50 -9.57
C PRO A 529 8.75 -9.44 -9.95
N ALA A 530 7.71 -8.93 -10.63
CA ALA A 530 6.56 -9.74 -11.03
C ALA A 530 6.93 -10.88 -11.98
N ALA A 531 7.86 -10.64 -12.92
CA ALA A 531 8.36 -11.66 -13.84
C ALA A 531 9.14 -12.76 -13.10
N LEU A 532 10.00 -12.40 -12.14
CA LEU A 532 10.73 -13.38 -11.32
C LEU A 532 9.78 -14.19 -10.43
N ARG A 533 8.75 -13.57 -9.85
CA ARG A 533 7.70 -14.29 -9.10
C ARG A 533 6.96 -15.29 -9.99
N ALA A 534 6.59 -14.89 -11.21
CA ALA A 534 5.97 -15.79 -12.17
C ALA A 534 6.89 -16.99 -12.48
N GLY A 535 8.17 -16.72 -12.76
CA GLY A 535 9.14 -17.78 -13.06
C GLY A 535 9.34 -18.76 -11.91
N GLU A 536 9.51 -18.26 -10.68
CA GLU A 536 9.67 -19.10 -9.50
C GLU A 536 8.43 -19.98 -9.26
N TYR A 537 7.23 -19.42 -9.34
CA TYR A 537 6.01 -20.18 -9.09
C TYR A 537 5.79 -21.25 -10.15
N LEU A 538 5.93 -20.87 -11.43
CA LEU A 538 5.80 -21.81 -12.54
C LEU A 538 6.82 -22.94 -12.43
N PHE A 539 8.05 -22.64 -12.03
CA PHE A 539 9.10 -23.65 -11.83
C PHE A 539 8.78 -24.59 -10.66
N ALA A 540 8.36 -24.05 -9.52
CA ALA A 540 7.98 -24.88 -8.37
C ALA A 540 6.78 -25.80 -8.69
N ILE A 541 5.79 -25.29 -9.40
CA ILE A 541 4.65 -26.09 -9.88
C ILE A 541 5.14 -27.15 -10.87
N ALA A 542 6.03 -26.83 -11.80
CA ALA A 542 6.59 -27.78 -12.75
C ALA A 542 7.33 -28.92 -12.07
N VAL A 543 8.16 -28.61 -11.06
CA VAL A 543 8.85 -29.62 -10.23
C VAL A 543 7.84 -30.50 -9.49
N GLY A 544 6.81 -29.91 -8.89
CA GLY A 544 5.76 -30.65 -8.20
C GLY A 544 5.01 -31.60 -9.14
N VAL A 545 4.64 -31.13 -10.34
CA VAL A 545 3.97 -31.94 -11.37
C VAL A 545 4.90 -33.07 -11.85
N ALA A 546 6.15 -32.76 -12.22
CA ALA A 546 7.13 -33.74 -12.68
C ALA A 546 7.39 -34.83 -11.63
N GLY A 547 7.49 -34.43 -10.36
CA GLY A 547 7.65 -35.31 -9.21
C GLY A 547 6.37 -36.02 -8.76
N ARG A 548 5.23 -35.80 -9.43
CA ARG A 548 3.90 -36.33 -9.07
C ARG A 548 3.50 -36.03 -7.61
N ALA A 549 3.90 -34.85 -7.12
CA ALA A 549 3.51 -34.39 -5.80
C ALA A 549 1.98 -34.19 -5.73
N PRO A 550 1.35 -34.45 -4.58
CA PRO A 550 -0.07 -34.15 -4.41
C PRO A 550 -0.37 -32.67 -4.69
N ALA A 551 -1.44 -32.39 -5.44
CA ALA A 551 -1.73 -31.02 -5.86
C ALA A 551 -1.96 -30.05 -4.68
N TRP A 552 -2.55 -30.53 -3.58
CA TRP A 552 -2.70 -29.73 -2.35
C TRP A 552 -1.36 -29.35 -1.72
N LEU A 553 -0.31 -30.19 -1.90
CA LEU A 553 1.03 -29.90 -1.40
C LEU A 553 1.73 -28.85 -2.26
N ILE A 554 1.56 -28.93 -3.59
CA ILE A 554 2.02 -27.89 -4.52
C ILE A 554 1.33 -26.56 -4.17
N PHE A 555 0.02 -26.59 -3.95
CA PHE A 555 -0.74 -25.42 -3.51
C PHE A 555 -0.18 -24.86 -2.20
N GLY A 556 0.03 -25.69 -1.17
CA GLY A 556 0.58 -25.27 0.12
C GLY A 556 1.96 -24.60 0.00
N TYR A 557 2.86 -25.18 -0.80
CA TYR A 557 4.18 -24.59 -1.03
C TYR A 557 4.08 -23.22 -1.73
N VAL A 558 3.32 -23.13 -2.83
CA VAL A 558 3.14 -21.87 -3.55
C VAL A 558 2.44 -20.84 -2.65
N PHE A 559 1.47 -21.25 -1.83
CA PHE A 559 0.82 -20.37 -0.86
C PHE A 559 1.84 -19.75 0.12
N VAL A 560 2.76 -20.55 0.68
CA VAL A 560 3.84 -20.02 1.53
C VAL A 560 4.74 -19.04 0.77
N LEU A 561 5.09 -19.33 -0.49
CA LEU A 561 5.81 -18.37 -1.32
C LEU A 561 5.02 -17.07 -1.52
N THR A 562 3.70 -17.13 -1.73
CA THR A 562 2.89 -15.92 -1.84
C THR A 562 2.93 -15.09 -0.56
N LEU A 563 2.82 -15.71 0.63
CA LEU A 563 2.93 -15.00 1.91
C LEU A 563 4.29 -14.29 2.03
N HIS A 564 5.38 -14.99 1.71
CA HIS A 564 6.73 -14.42 1.72
C HIS A 564 6.85 -13.19 0.79
N HIS A 565 6.32 -13.29 -0.42
CA HIS A 565 6.41 -12.17 -1.37
C HIS A 565 5.44 -11.03 -1.06
N TYR A 566 4.25 -11.31 -0.50
CA TYR A 566 3.34 -10.27 -0.05
C TYR A 566 3.86 -9.51 1.17
N ASP A 567 4.67 -10.14 2.03
CA ASP A 567 5.34 -9.46 3.13
C ASP A 567 6.22 -8.32 2.61
N LEU A 568 6.97 -8.57 1.53
CA LEU A 568 7.81 -7.56 0.89
C LEU A 568 6.99 -6.41 0.28
N THR A 569 5.87 -6.71 -0.39
CA THR A 569 5.00 -5.66 -0.95
C THR A 569 4.26 -4.88 0.12
N ALA A 570 3.76 -5.54 1.15
CA ALA A 570 3.06 -4.89 2.26
C ALA A 570 4.02 -3.93 2.97
N ARG A 571 5.27 -4.35 3.20
CA ARG A 571 6.29 -3.47 3.78
C ARG A 571 6.65 -2.31 2.86
N LEU A 572 6.75 -2.53 1.56
CA LEU A 572 6.97 -1.46 0.58
C LEU A 572 5.85 -0.41 0.62
N GLU A 573 4.59 -0.84 0.52
CA GLU A 573 3.41 0.04 0.53
C GLU A 573 3.27 0.81 1.85
N LYS A 574 3.58 0.15 2.98
CA LYS A 574 3.52 0.76 4.32
C LYS A 574 4.82 1.43 4.76
N ARG A 575 5.82 1.54 3.87
CA ARG A 575 7.15 2.15 4.12
C ARG A 575 7.83 1.58 5.37
N GLN A 576 7.76 0.26 5.53
CA GLN A 576 8.34 -0.47 6.66
C GLN A 576 9.69 -1.06 6.27
N ALA A 577 10.54 -1.27 7.28
CA ALA A 577 11.82 -1.93 7.10
C ALA A 577 11.67 -3.38 6.60
N ALA A 578 12.72 -3.87 5.95
CA ALA A 578 12.83 -5.24 5.46
C ALA A 578 12.57 -6.28 6.57
N PRO A 579 12.08 -7.48 6.21
CA PRO A 579 11.88 -8.56 7.19
C PRO A 579 13.23 -8.96 7.83
N PRO A 580 13.35 -9.02 9.17
CA PRO A 580 14.63 -9.28 9.85
C PRO A 580 15.32 -10.58 9.43
N LEU A 581 14.56 -11.63 9.11
CA LEU A 581 15.09 -12.93 8.71
C LEU A 581 15.07 -13.15 7.20
N HIS A 582 14.97 -12.09 6.39
CA HIS A 582 14.91 -12.21 4.93
C HIS A 582 16.13 -12.97 4.36
N ALA A 583 17.32 -12.77 4.90
CA ALA A 583 18.52 -13.47 4.44
C ALA A 583 18.45 -15.00 4.59
N ALA A 584 17.59 -15.52 5.48
CA ALA A 584 17.40 -16.95 5.69
C ALA A 584 16.46 -17.59 4.66
N THR A 585 15.81 -16.84 3.76
CA THR A 585 14.80 -17.37 2.83
C THR A 585 15.41 -18.07 1.60
N LEU A 586 16.74 -18.10 1.51
CA LEU A 586 17.56 -18.67 0.42
C LEU A 586 17.46 -17.93 -0.93
N GLY A 587 16.61 -16.91 -1.03
CA GLY A 587 16.27 -16.26 -2.30
C GLY A 587 15.54 -17.18 -3.29
N TRP A 588 14.97 -16.59 -4.35
CA TRP A 588 14.22 -17.35 -5.35
C TRP A 588 15.07 -18.41 -6.05
N GLU A 589 16.36 -18.14 -6.23
CA GLU A 589 17.26 -19.04 -6.94
C GLU A 589 17.78 -20.18 -6.07
N GLY A 590 18.04 -19.93 -4.78
CA GLY A 590 18.42 -20.99 -3.84
C GLY A 590 17.28 -21.98 -3.64
N ARG A 591 16.04 -21.48 -3.48
CA ARG A 591 14.84 -22.33 -3.39
C ARG A 591 14.63 -23.16 -4.66
N SER A 592 14.77 -22.55 -5.83
CA SER A 592 14.65 -23.24 -7.12
C SER A 592 15.72 -24.32 -7.30
N ALA A 593 16.96 -24.05 -6.90
CA ALA A 593 18.05 -25.03 -6.95
C ALA A 593 17.79 -26.24 -6.03
N VAL A 594 17.32 -26.01 -4.81
CA VAL A 594 16.93 -27.10 -3.88
C VAL A 594 15.81 -27.97 -4.47
N LEU A 595 14.78 -27.35 -5.05
CA LEU A 595 13.70 -28.08 -5.71
C LEU A 595 14.18 -28.88 -6.92
N ALA A 596 15.10 -28.34 -7.72
CA ALA A 596 15.68 -29.06 -8.86
C ALA A 596 16.47 -30.30 -8.42
N VAL A 597 17.35 -30.15 -7.43
CA VAL A 597 18.13 -31.28 -6.87
C VAL A 597 17.20 -32.34 -6.30
N ALA A 598 16.18 -31.93 -5.55
CA ALA A 598 15.19 -32.86 -5.00
C ALA A 598 14.38 -33.58 -6.07
N SER A 599 14.06 -32.91 -7.18
CA SER A 599 13.39 -33.52 -8.33
C SER A 599 14.25 -34.61 -8.98
N ILE A 600 15.54 -34.34 -9.19
CA ILE A 600 16.51 -35.30 -9.73
C ILE A 600 16.66 -36.51 -8.79
N ALA A 601 16.69 -36.26 -7.48
CA ALA A 601 16.76 -37.29 -6.46
C ALA A 601 15.43 -38.05 -6.24
N GLY A 602 14.35 -37.68 -6.94
CA GLY A 602 13.04 -38.36 -6.82
C GLY A 602 12.29 -38.07 -5.52
N ILE A 603 12.65 -37.02 -4.79
CA ILE A 603 12.09 -36.64 -3.48
C ILE A 603 11.36 -35.28 -3.51
N ALA A 604 10.80 -34.90 -4.67
CA ALA A 604 10.16 -33.61 -4.88
C ALA A 604 9.07 -33.28 -3.83
N SER A 605 8.22 -34.25 -3.48
CA SER A 605 7.18 -34.06 -2.44
C SER A 605 7.79 -33.75 -1.07
N ILE A 606 8.84 -34.46 -0.67
CA ILE A 606 9.53 -34.23 0.61
C ILE A 606 10.15 -32.83 0.61
N ALA A 607 10.76 -32.42 -0.49
CA ALA A 607 11.36 -31.10 -0.62
C ALA A 607 10.32 -29.98 -0.58
N LEU A 608 9.18 -30.11 -1.28
CA LEU A 608 8.08 -29.14 -1.20
C LEU A 608 7.56 -28.98 0.22
N ALA A 609 7.34 -30.09 0.94
CA ALA A 609 6.88 -30.07 2.32
C ALA A 609 7.92 -29.44 3.27
N THR A 610 9.18 -29.86 3.15
CA THR A 610 10.27 -29.43 4.03
C THR A 610 10.62 -27.96 3.80
N LEU A 611 10.82 -27.57 2.53
CA LEU A 611 11.13 -26.19 2.17
C LEU A 611 9.95 -25.26 2.45
N GLY A 612 8.72 -25.68 2.18
CA GLY A 612 7.52 -24.92 2.53
C GLY A 612 7.39 -24.71 4.04
N THR A 613 7.61 -25.75 4.84
CA THR A 613 7.60 -25.65 6.31
C THR A 613 8.71 -24.75 6.82
N TYR A 614 9.93 -24.91 6.28
CA TYR A 614 11.07 -24.05 6.60
C TYR A 614 10.76 -22.57 6.37
N LEU A 615 10.24 -22.23 5.18
CA LEU A 615 9.90 -20.85 4.84
C LEU A 615 8.76 -20.30 5.71
N LEU A 616 7.76 -21.13 6.03
CA LEU A 616 6.68 -20.73 6.93
C LEU A 616 7.21 -20.41 8.33
N VAL A 617 8.12 -21.24 8.87
CA VAL A 617 8.76 -20.99 10.16
C VAL A 617 9.60 -19.72 10.13
N VAL A 618 10.42 -19.52 9.09
CA VAL A 618 11.21 -18.29 8.91
C VAL A 618 10.32 -17.06 8.82
N PHE A 619 9.24 -17.13 8.04
CA PHE A 619 8.26 -16.06 7.91
C PHE A 619 7.62 -15.71 9.26
N VAL A 620 7.07 -16.69 9.98
CA VAL A 620 6.44 -16.47 11.29
C VAL A 620 7.44 -15.92 12.30
N ALA A 621 8.65 -16.47 12.36
CA ALA A 621 9.71 -15.97 13.23
C ALA A 621 10.10 -14.52 12.89
N SER A 622 10.18 -14.17 11.60
CA SER A 622 10.46 -12.82 11.12
C SER A 622 9.37 -11.84 11.53
N VAL A 623 8.11 -12.24 11.40
CA VAL A 623 6.93 -11.46 11.82
C VAL A 623 6.94 -11.21 13.33
N VAL A 624 7.15 -12.25 14.15
CA VAL A 624 7.24 -12.12 15.61
C VAL A 624 8.42 -11.21 16.01
N LEU A 625 9.58 -11.37 15.35
CA LEU A 625 10.76 -10.55 15.63
C LEU A 625 10.49 -9.07 15.30
N ALA A 626 9.93 -8.79 14.13
CA ALA A 626 9.66 -7.43 13.65
C ALA A 626 8.60 -6.70 14.49
N TRP A 627 7.52 -7.39 14.86
CA TRP A 627 6.33 -6.73 15.40
C TRP A 627 6.17 -6.89 16.92
N VAL A 628 6.85 -7.86 17.55
CA VAL A 628 6.75 -8.13 18.99
C VAL A 628 8.08 -7.90 19.69
N VAL A 629 9.14 -8.59 19.26
CA VAL A 629 10.40 -8.66 20.01
C VAL A 629 11.22 -7.37 19.90
N LEU A 630 11.49 -6.88 18.68
CA LEU A 630 12.30 -5.68 18.48
C LEU A 630 11.65 -4.43 19.10
N PRO A 631 10.33 -4.17 18.93
CA PRO A 631 9.68 -3.05 19.60
C PRO A 631 9.71 -3.16 21.13
N ALA A 632 9.54 -4.36 21.70
CA ALA A 632 9.60 -4.57 23.14
C ALA A 632 11.01 -4.29 23.71
N ARG A 633 12.07 -4.63 22.96
CA ARG A 633 13.46 -4.33 23.34
C ARG A 633 13.74 -2.83 23.32
N ALA A 634 13.29 -2.13 22.27
CA ALA A 634 13.48 -0.68 22.14
C ALA A 634 12.82 0.11 23.29
N ARG A 635 11.71 -0.38 23.85
CA ARG A 635 11.05 0.24 25.02
C ARG A 635 11.81 0.04 26.34
N ARG A 636 12.67 -0.98 26.44
CA ARG A 636 13.39 -1.35 27.67
C ARG A 636 14.77 -0.72 27.77
N THR A 637 15.38 -0.34 26.65
CA THR A 637 16.65 0.38 26.64
C THR A 637 16.42 1.84 27.02
N PRO A 638 16.85 2.31 28.21
CA PRO A 638 16.85 3.73 28.50
C PRO A 638 17.72 4.44 27.46
N VAL A 639 17.22 5.55 26.92
CA VAL A 639 18.00 6.41 26.02
C VAL A 639 19.24 6.86 26.78
N PRO A 640 20.47 6.68 26.24
CA PRO A 640 21.66 7.20 26.90
C PRO A 640 21.52 8.72 27.00
N VAL A 641 21.48 9.22 28.23
CA VAL A 641 21.62 10.65 28.50
C VAL A 641 23.10 10.98 28.29
N GLY A 642 23.44 11.56 27.14
CA GLY A 642 24.70 12.27 26.89
C GLY A 642 25.98 11.42 26.89
N GLY A 643 26.71 11.46 25.77
CA GLY A 643 28.08 10.97 25.71
C GLY A 643 28.63 11.23 24.32
N GLY A 644 29.42 12.28 24.18
CA GLY A 644 29.93 12.76 22.91
C GLY A 644 30.82 11.77 22.17
N ASP A 645 30.92 12.05 20.88
CA ASP A 645 32.09 11.83 20.02
C ASP A 645 32.54 10.39 19.78
N ARG A 646 32.27 9.90 18.55
CA ARG A 646 33.27 9.44 17.56
C ARG A 646 32.63 8.49 16.54
N SER A 647 32.54 8.97 15.30
CA SER A 647 32.45 8.09 14.12
C SER A 647 33.75 7.30 13.96
N PRO A 648 33.67 6.07 13.39
CA PRO A 648 34.64 5.80 12.33
C PRO A 648 34.06 5.03 11.13
N GLY A 649 34.50 5.45 9.94
CA GLY A 649 35.00 4.59 8.86
C GLY A 649 34.00 3.86 7.99
#